data_AF-A0A0F3IJF4-F1
#
_entry.id   AF-A0A0F3IJF4-F1
#
_cell.length_a   1.000
_cell.length_b   1.000
_cell.length_c   1.000
_cell.angle_alpha   90.00
_cell.angle_beta   90.00
_cell.angle_gamma   90.00
#
_symmetry.space_group_name_H-M   'P 1'
#
loop_
_entity.id
_entity.type
_entity.pdbx_description
1 polymer ?
#
loop_
_entity_poly.entity_id
_entity_poly.type
_entity_poly.pdbx_seq_one_letter_code
_entity_poly.pdbx_strand_id
1 'polypeptide(L)'
;MQPIKLPQLLEWGRKDQERSQENWQKFRTGQLPLHLWLDSRNTPLSVEFYWRWQHNYSKPLREHVPFPISYAGRSVEPDHWNNNTISMDYSACLIAHQLKLFPTLADSFEVIYVAPSLLGLIVGEIHQLSEVQTDRVEQADKLLNALNELPIIFLPTPQLEQGDFNGLQLQDRVEWTLAQQEGLLIVSDFFATELFESGSIPTDLEKLRVSYADLFTALANRGELSLDDNPVKGLFARHADSTRVAQLTNGTKLLLDSACLQHLNQANVLEAASQIFQLYCLDDIKDQFRNEIESYQYRQKIKKSLESLQYELRKLSHKGKIQQLTLRPNPEKQGDALHNLPLANELTELFFSEAMNCPVWIDDRLLSSYHHLSAHEPIVGIYDVLLVLHTRKKITDGKFLECFRQLIRAGAGYRVPPAAYVIEELMQAKLDSKRGTLIENSYLTNLRVTVALSLSSTSLLNKEPLRQGLLSEIQEYQFQLHCLVNRVMVAIWTTDKLNQQQRIAYADWLYEHFLPQQARPVFWITDANERIQSLAIEHSIRMSLPWQFIQSQQAIAEYYDWLFTCLEPIWQHQPSVRDAAINRFAELMVNQIQSLSQQEKIDIDSIVEWFIRPLQFFPDDILELLLSHADIEPHFQRYFLTGCRIDSLVLFFTATEWTKFTEDCINKGTIQPIHQDRRITLTFNPRKGIDDTFTVSAQMANGQIGTVNMLSPYRRLKHPLASQRIDWLDGMIQSGLLNADDDAQYRTRLQSDDFQLASEELKNKCLHSGNVFFAYAPLILGIQDIQRAHLAEILPPIVDIIASVSLITASAAETAHWLFATQPEQTKKRLVALAALPYGAPWDLATAVKQAIDNQLTSVDALQAIVSDIAQSNFNPIVLQNLLSLSLQLPEIAANVQTETLIQTLLTLITNAAFDLYIKLLHVIWLHFQLTPAFATCHYSYEQRVTWAYIYADRMLDSLLQRNLHDRQTASNNIDRILNTLKAQINPFNDIDNEADVTLPSTASWWRTVIGGTLGIMLRNNYSLAKC
;
A
#
# COMPACT_ATOMS: atom_id res chain seq x y z
N MET A 1 32.80 -35.61 -48.29
CA MET A 1 32.75 -34.40 -47.44
C MET A 1 33.95 -33.55 -47.78
N GLN A 2 33.75 -32.28 -48.19
CA GLN A 2 34.86 -31.34 -48.28
C GLN A 2 35.32 -30.98 -46.86
N PRO A 3 36.64 -30.84 -46.60
CA PRO A 3 37.12 -30.38 -45.30
C PRO A 3 36.62 -28.96 -45.06
N ILE A 4 35.82 -28.79 -44.00
CA ILE A 4 35.34 -27.48 -43.55
C ILE A 4 36.55 -26.73 -43.02
N LYS A 5 36.80 -25.53 -43.53
CA LYS A 5 37.96 -24.70 -43.12
C LYS A 5 37.67 -24.01 -41.79
N LEU A 6 38.69 -23.78 -40.97
CA LEU A 6 38.55 -23.18 -39.64
C LEU A 6 37.83 -21.80 -39.64
N PRO A 7 38.04 -20.90 -40.63
CA PRO A 7 37.28 -19.65 -40.69
C PRO A 7 35.76 -19.86 -40.89
N GLN A 8 35.36 -20.90 -41.61
CA GLN A 8 33.95 -21.24 -41.79
C GLN A 8 33.36 -21.82 -40.50
N LEU A 9 34.13 -22.60 -39.73
CA LEU A 9 33.72 -23.08 -38.40
C LEU A 9 33.54 -21.93 -37.40
N LEU A 10 34.42 -20.93 -37.42
CA LEU A 10 34.29 -19.74 -36.56
C LEU A 10 33.09 -18.87 -36.95
N GLU A 11 32.83 -18.69 -38.25
CA GLU A 11 31.64 -17.97 -38.73
C GLU A 11 30.35 -18.70 -38.37
N TRP A 12 30.34 -20.04 -38.47
CA TRP A 12 29.22 -20.87 -38.02
C TRP A 12 29.03 -20.77 -36.51
N GLY A 13 30.10 -20.85 -35.72
CA GLY A 13 30.05 -20.66 -34.26
C GLY A 13 29.49 -19.29 -33.86
N ARG A 14 29.87 -18.21 -34.56
CA ARG A 14 29.34 -16.87 -34.33
C ARG A 14 27.83 -16.80 -34.65
N LYS A 15 27.41 -17.34 -35.80
CA LYS A 15 25.99 -17.38 -36.20
C LYS A 15 25.15 -18.23 -35.24
N ASP A 16 25.69 -19.35 -34.77
CA ASP A 16 25.02 -20.20 -33.79
C ASP A 16 24.91 -19.51 -32.43
N GLN A 17 25.91 -18.73 -32.01
CA GLN A 17 25.86 -17.93 -30.79
C GLN A 17 24.81 -16.81 -30.89
N GLU A 18 24.77 -16.09 -32.01
CA GLU A 18 23.74 -15.07 -32.28
C GLU A 18 22.33 -15.68 -32.24
N ARG A 19 22.13 -16.81 -32.93
CA ARG A 19 20.85 -17.53 -32.97
C ARG A 19 20.46 -18.09 -31.60
N SER A 20 21.41 -18.63 -30.84
CA SER A 20 21.17 -19.13 -29.49
C SER A 20 20.74 -18.01 -28.55
N GLN A 21 21.39 -16.84 -28.64
CA GLN A 21 21.01 -15.66 -27.87
C GLN A 21 19.63 -15.13 -28.26
N GLU A 22 19.31 -15.09 -29.56
CA GLU A 22 17.98 -14.72 -30.06
C GLU A 22 16.89 -15.68 -29.55
N ASN A 23 17.12 -16.99 -29.67
CA ASN A 23 16.17 -18.01 -29.18
C ASN A 23 16.00 -17.95 -27.66
N TRP A 24 17.07 -17.69 -26.90
CA TRP A 24 16.99 -17.46 -25.46
C TRP A 24 16.12 -16.25 -25.12
N GLN A 25 16.28 -15.14 -25.87
CA GLN A 25 15.43 -13.97 -25.67
C GLN A 25 13.96 -14.28 -25.98
N LYS A 26 13.67 -14.96 -27.09
CA LYS A 26 12.32 -15.38 -27.45
C LYS A 26 11.69 -16.32 -26.41
N PHE A 27 12.45 -17.27 -25.87
CA PHE A 27 11.97 -18.13 -24.79
C PHE A 27 11.66 -17.30 -23.54
N ARG A 28 12.59 -16.41 -23.14
CA ARG A 28 12.44 -15.55 -21.97
C ARG A 28 11.24 -14.62 -22.09
N THR A 29 10.94 -14.09 -23.27
CA THR A 29 9.77 -13.24 -23.55
C THR A 29 8.51 -14.04 -23.87
N GLY A 30 8.52 -15.37 -23.78
CA GLY A 30 7.33 -16.20 -24.03
C GLY A 30 6.89 -16.27 -25.50
N GLN A 31 7.81 -16.03 -26.44
CA GLN A 31 7.60 -16.11 -27.89
C GLN A 31 8.08 -17.44 -28.50
N LEU A 32 8.82 -18.26 -27.74
CA LEU A 32 9.30 -19.57 -28.15
C LEU A 32 9.04 -20.56 -27.00
N PRO A 33 8.40 -21.72 -27.24
CA PRO A 33 8.14 -22.70 -26.20
C PRO A 33 9.43 -23.45 -25.83
N LEU A 34 9.51 -23.92 -24.59
CA LEU A 34 10.65 -24.61 -24.01
C LEU A 34 11.14 -25.77 -24.88
N HIS A 35 10.20 -26.59 -25.37
CA HIS A 35 10.47 -27.76 -26.22
C HIS A 35 11.23 -27.38 -27.50
N LEU A 36 10.78 -26.35 -28.23
CA LEU A 36 11.43 -25.91 -29.47
C LEU A 36 12.77 -25.22 -29.22
N TRP A 37 12.89 -24.47 -28.12
CA TRP A 37 14.16 -23.87 -27.74
C TRP A 37 15.23 -24.92 -27.48
N LEU A 38 14.89 -25.99 -26.76
CA LEU A 38 15.81 -27.05 -26.39
C LEU A 38 16.19 -27.96 -27.56
N ASP A 39 15.23 -28.31 -28.43
CA ASP A 39 15.52 -29.03 -29.67
C ASP A 39 16.49 -28.24 -30.56
N SER A 40 16.36 -26.90 -30.62
CA SER A 40 17.29 -26.05 -31.39
C SER A 40 18.75 -26.09 -30.88
N ARG A 41 18.96 -26.57 -29.66
CA ARG A 41 20.26 -26.69 -28.98
C ARG A 41 20.69 -28.15 -28.76
N ASN A 42 19.88 -29.12 -29.20
CA ASN A 42 20.07 -30.54 -28.90
C ASN A 42 20.32 -30.81 -27.39
N THR A 43 19.62 -30.08 -26.53
CA THR A 43 19.78 -30.15 -25.07
C THR A 43 18.59 -30.88 -24.44
N PRO A 44 18.81 -31.87 -23.56
CA PRO A 44 17.73 -32.55 -22.85
C PRO A 44 16.85 -31.61 -22.03
N LEU A 45 15.53 -31.81 -22.09
CA LEU A 45 14.57 -31.03 -21.29
C LEU A 45 14.73 -31.32 -19.81
N SER A 46 14.99 -32.56 -19.44
CA SER A 46 15.28 -32.95 -18.05
C SER A 46 16.47 -32.19 -17.45
N VAL A 47 17.55 -32.04 -18.21
CA VAL A 47 18.76 -31.35 -17.74
C VAL A 47 18.44 -29.91 -17.39
N GLU A 48 17.76 -29.22 -18.31
CA GLU A 48 17.36 -27.83 -18.12
C GLU A 48 16.39 -27.66 -16.96
N PHE A 49 15.36 -28.52 -16.88
CA PHE A 49 14.35 -28.51 -15.83
C PHE A 49 14.97 -28.70 -14.44
N TYR A 50 15.71 -29.79 -14.23
CA TYR A 50 16.28 -30.10 -12.92
C TYR A 50 17.37 -29.10 -12.56
N TRP A 51 18.17 -28.60 -13.53
CA TRP A 51 19.11 -27.49 -13.33
C TRP A 51 18.45 -26.25 -12.75
N ARG A 52 17.42 -25.72 -13.42
CA ARG A 52 16.70 -24.53 -12.91
C ARG A 52 16.10 -24.80 -11.54
N TRP A 53 15.46 -25.96 -11.36
CA TRP A 53 14.85 -26.34 -10.09
C TRP A 53 15.87 -26.34 -8.94
N GLN A 54 16.97 -27.09 -9.07
CA GLN A 54 17.95 -27.23 -7.99
C GLN A 54 18.77 -25.96 -7.76
N HIS A 55 19.15 -25.27 -8.85
CA HIS A 55 19.88 -24.01 -8.76
C HIS A 55 19.07 -22.98 -7.97
N ASN A 56 17.82 -22.73 -8.36
CA ASN A 56 16.95 -21.79 -7.67
C ASN A 56 16.66 -22.21 -6.23
N TYR A 57 16.46 -23.51 -5.99
CA TYR A 57 16.19 -23.99 -4.63
C TYR A 57 17.35 -23.70 -3.65
N SER A 58 18.58 -23.76 -4.13
CA SER A 58 19.81 -23.49 -3.35
C SER A 58 20.15 -22.01 -3.18
N LYS A 59 19.52 -21.12 -3.97
CA LYS A 59 19.84 -19.69 -4.02
C LYS A 59 18.75 -18.80 -3.41
N PRO A 60 19.08 -17.58 -2.96
CA PRO A 60 18.08 -16.56 -2.62
C PRO A 60 17.21 -16.20 -3.85
N LEU A 61 15.95 -15.82 -3.63
CA LEU A 61 14.99 -15.53 -4.70
C LEU A 61 15.46 -14.45 -5.69
N ARG A 62 16.27 -13.49 -5.24
CA ARG A 62 16.81 -12.41 -6.09
C ARG A 62 17.89 -12.88 -7.07
N GLU A 63 18.48 -14.04 -6.83
CA GLU A 63 19.51 -14.67 -7.66
C GLU A 63 18.93 -15.80 -8.51
N HIS A 64 17.60 -15.99 -8.50
CA HIS A 64 16.97 -17.05 -9.29
C HIS A 64 17.15 -16.83 -10.79
N VAL A 65 17.45 -17.92 -11.48
CA VAL A 65 17.42 -17.95 -12.94
C VAL A 65 15.97 -18.07 -13.42
N PRO A 66 15.60 -17.46 -14.56
CA PRO A 66 14.23 -17.49 -15.08
C PRO A 66 13.65 -18.90 -15.15
N PHE A 67 12.46 -19.16 -14.60
CA PHE A 67 11.80 -20.46 -14.77
C PHE A 67 10.34 -20.29 -15.21
N PRO A 68 10.11 -19.79 -16.45
CA PRO A 68 8.80 -19.43 -16.93
C PRO A 68 7.98 -20.67 -17.36
N ILE A 69 7.41 -21.36 -16.38
CA ILE A 69 6.58 -22.56 -16.61
C ILE A 69 5.09 -22.25 -16.80
N SER A 70 4.68 -20.99 -16.66
CA SER A 70 3.27 -20.58 -16.80
C SER A 70 3.13 -19.15 -17.33
N TYR A 71 2.10 -18.93 -18.13
CA TYR A 71 1.64 -17.61 -18.57
C TYR A 71 1.04 -16.85 -17.38
N ALA A 72 1.56 -15.65 -17.14
CA ALA A 72 1.15 -14.83 -16.00
C ALA A 72 -0.30 -14.36 -16.09
N GLY A 73 -0.81 -14.22 -17.32
CA GLY A 73 -2.14 -13.71 -17.57
C GLY A 73 -3.27 -14.74 -17.48
N ARG A 74 -3.01 -15.93 -16.93
CA ARG A 74 -4.07 -16.91 -16.67
C ARG A 74 -4.88 -16.53 -15.44
N SER A 75 -6.19 -16.77 -15.52
CA SER A 75 -7.06 -16.83 -14.34
C SER A 75 -6.48 -17.78 -13.30
N VAL A 76 -6.55 -17.40 -12.03
CA VAL A 76 -6.08 -18.22 -10.90
C VAL A 76 -7.00 -19.42 -10.67
N GLU A 77 -8.27 -19.34 -11.07
CA GLU A 77 -9.23 -20.44 -10.96
C GLU A 77 -9.38 -21.20 -12.27
N PRO A 78 -9.29 -22.55 -12.25
CA PRO A 78 -9.52 -23.37 -13.42
C PRO A 78 -11.00 -23.34 -13.81
N ASP A 79 -11.26 -23.42 -15.11
CA ASP A 79 -12.59 -23.73 -15.61
C ASP A 79 -13.09 -25.05 -15.00
N HIS A 80 -14.40 -25.19 -14.79
CA HIS A 80 -15.00 -26.35 -14.13
C HIS A 80 -14.56 -27.68 -14.79
N TRP A 81 -13.56 -28.32 -14.18
CA TRP A 81 -12.98 -29.57 -14.64
C TRP A 81 -13.67 -30.75 -13.96
N ASN A 82 -14.69 -31.30 -14.62
CA ASN A 82 -15.42 -32.48 -14.16
C ASN A 82 -14.90 -33.82 -14.70
N ASN A 83 -13.95 -33.79 -15.64
CA ASN A 83 -13.44 -35.00 -16.27
C ASN A 83 -12.51 -35.79 -15.35
N ASN A 84 -12.62 -37.12 -15.43
CA ASN A 84 -11.78 -38.08 -14.72
C ASN A 84 -10.53 -38.49 -15.53
N THR A 85 -10.27 -37.84 -16.65
CA THR A 85 -9.10 -38.07 -17.51
C THR A 85 -8.29 -36.80 -17.71
N ILE A 86 -7.01 -36.96 -18.02
CA ILE A 86 -6.06 -35.88 -18.27
C ILE A 86 -5.01 -36.35 -19.27
N SER A 87 -4.52 -35.46 -20.13
CA SER A 87 -3.32 -35.70 -20.94
C SER A 87 -2.13 -34.92 -20.37
N MET A 88 -0.92 -35.48 -20.42
CA MET A 88 0.29 -34.86 -19.89
C MET A 88 1.40 -34.84 -20.94
N ASP A 89 2.09 -33.71 -21.05
CA ASP A 89 3.34 -33.58 -21.81
C ASP A 89 4.57 -33.94 -20.96
N TYR A 90 5.76 -33.83 -21.56
CA TYR A 90 6.99 -34.12 -20.84
C TYR A 90 7.23 -33.16 -19.66
N SER A 91 6.93 -31.87 -19.82
CA SER A 91 7.12 -30.87 -18.75
C SER A 91 6.24 -31.16 -17.53
N ALA A 92 4.98 -31.51 -17.74
CA ALA A 92 4.03 -31.93 -16.71
C ALA A 92 4.51 -33.18 -15.96
N CYS A 93 5.09 -34.16 -16.68
CA CYS A 93 5.63 -35.37 -16.07
C CYS A 93 6.81 -35.08 -15.13
N LEU A 94 7.71 -34.17 -15.53
CA LEU A 94 8.84 -33.76 -14.69
C LEU A 94 8.38 -33.00 -13.44
N ILE A 95 7.40 -32.10 -13.55
CA ILE A 95 6.85 -31.37 -12.41
C ILE A 95 6.08 -32.31 -11.47
N ALA A 96 5.26 -33.21 -12.02
CA ALA A 96 4.53 -34.20 -11.23
C ALA A 96 5.48 -35.12 -10.46
N HIS A 97 6.61 -35.51 -11.06
CA HIS A 97 7.68 -36.27 -10.40
C HIS A 97 8.28 -35.50 -9.24
N GLN A 98 8.72 -34.28 -9.51
CA GLN A 98 9.44 -33.46 -8.56
C GLN A 98 8.58 -33.11 -7.34
N LEU A 99 7.28 -32.89 -7.54
CA LEU A 99 6.30 -32.64 -6.48
C LEU A 99 5.71 -33.92 -5.85
N LYS A 100 6.10 -35.10 -6.36
CA LYS A 100 5.63 -36.43 -5.93
C LYS A 100 4.11 -36.60 -6.03
N LEU A 101 3.54 -36.19 -7.16
CA LEU A 101 2.09 -36.18 -7.40
C LEU A 101 1.56 -37.47 -8.03
N PHE A 102 2.40 -38.31 -8.63
CA PHE A 102 1.96 -39.54 -9.33
C PHE A 102 1.03 -40.47 -8.53
N PRO A 103 1.27 -40.76 -7.24
CA PRO A 103 0.33 -41.55 -6.44
C PRO A 103 -1.06 -40.91 -6.38
N THR A 104 -1.11 -39.61 -6.09
CA THR A 104 -2.36 -38.85 -6.02
C THR A 104 -3.05 -38.76 -7.38
N LEU A 105 -2.30 -38.55 -8.46
CA LEU A 105 -2.84 -38.49 -9.83
C LEU A 105 -3.49 -39.82 -10.20
N ALA A 106 -2.85 -40.95 -9.90
CA ALA A 106 -3.39 -42.28 -10.16
C ALA A 106 -4.70 -42.56 -9.39
N ASP A 107 -4.87 -42.00 -8.19
CA ASP A 107 -6.07 -42.11 -7.36
C ASP A 107 -7.18 -41.11 -7.73
N SER A 108 -6.82 -40.06 -8.48
CA SER A 108 -7.71 -38.94 -8.83
C SER A 108 -8.26 -39.05 -10.25
N PHE A 109 -7.48 -39.64 -11.15
CA PHE A 109 -7.83 -39.82 -12.55
C PHE A 109 -7.97 -41.31 -12.87
N GLU A 110 -8.98 -41.62 -13.69
CA GLU A 110 -9.21 -42.96 -14.21
C GLU A 110 -8.07 -43.35 -15.16
N VAL A 111 -7.77 -42.46 -16.11
CA VAL A 111 -6.72 -42.63 -17.13
C VAL A 111 -5.94 -41.32 -17.31
N ILE A 112 -4.61 -41.45 -17.42
CA ILE A 112 -3.67 -40.40 -17.77
C ILE A 112 -3.13 -40.72 -19.17
N TYR A 113 -3.36 -39.83 -20.12
CA TYR A 113 -2.86 -39.96 -21.48
C TYR A 113 -1.50 -39.29 -21.65
N VAL A 114 -0.62 -39.91 -22.46
CA VAL A 114 0.69 -39.36 -22.82
C VAL A 114 0.97 -39.59 -24.29
N ALA A 115 1.84 -38.76 -24.87
CA ALA A 115 2.33 -38.95 -26.23
C ALA A 115 3.00 -40.33 -26.40
N PRO A 116 2.79 -41.04 -27.52
CA PRO A 116 3.44 -42.33 -27.79
C PRO A 116 4.97 -42.28 -27.68
N SER A 117 5.60 -41.18 -28.10
CA SER A 117 7.06 -41.00 -28.10
C SER A 117 7.66 -40.70 -26.71
N LEU A 118 6.87 -40.26 -25.73
CA LEU A 118 7.36 -39.75 -24.43
C LEU A 118 8.30 -40.73 -23.70
N LEU A 119 7.91 -42.00 -23.58
CA LEU A 119 8.73 -43.00 -22.87
C LEU A 119 10.05 -43.27 -23.60
N GLY A 120 10.04 -43.24 -24.94
CA GLY A 120 11.24 -43.38 -25.76
C GLY A 120 12.16 -42.17 -25.61
N LEU A 121 11.60 -40.97 -25.53
CA LEU A 121 12.33 -39.73 -25.31
C LEU A 121 13.06 -39.73 -23.96
N ILE A 122 12.39 -40.15 -22.87
CA ILE A 122 13.01 -40.29 -21.53
C ILE A 122 14.16 -41.31 -21.56
N VAL A 123 13.99 -42.45 -22.25
CA VAL A 123 15.06 -43.44 -22.42
C VAL A 123 16.25 -42.83 -23.18
N GLY A 124 15.98 -42.07 -24.24
CA GLY A 124 17.00 -41.37 -25.01
C GLY A 124 17.82 -40.39 -24.18
N GLU A 125 17.16 -39.56 -23.35
CA GLU A 125 17.86 -38.62 -22.47
C GLU A 125 18.68 -39.34 -21.38
N ILE A 126 18.20 -40.46 -20.83
CA ILE A 126 18.99 -41.29 -19.89
C ILE A 126 20.26 -41.84 -20.55
N HIS A 127 20.17 -42.27 -21.81
CA HIS A 127 21.33 -42.72 -22.58
C HIS A 127 22.32 -41.57 -22.81
N GLN A 128 21.86 -40.41 -23.27
CA GLN A 128 22.70 -39.23 -23.46
C GLN A 128 23.41 -38.79 -22.16
N LEU A 129 22.73 -38.87 -21.02
CA LEU A 129 23.32 -38.59 -19.71
C LEU A 129 24.35 -39.65 -19.25
N SER A 130 24.31 -40.84 -19.83
CA SER A 130 25.23 -41.94 -19.53
C SER A 130 26.50 -41.90 -20.39
N GLU A 131 26.50 -41.14 -21.49
CA GLU A 131 27.64 -40.96 -22.40
C GLU A 131 28.72 -40.04 -21.81
N VAL A 132 29.29 -40.44 -20.67
CA VAL A 132 30.47 -39.77 -20.09
C VAL A 132 31.53 -40.83 -19.78
N GLN A 133 32.78 -40.54 -20.12
CA GLN A 133 33.93 -41.33 -19.71
C GLN A 133 34.14 -41.16 -18.20
N THR A 134 33.64 -42.10 -17.40
CA THR A 134 33.83 -42.15 -15.94
C THR A 134 35.29 -42.00 -15.54
N ASP A 135 36.16 -42.66 -16.29
CA ASP A 135 37.61 -42.66 -16.07
C ASP A 135 38.20 -41.25 -16.09
N ARG A 136 37.67 -40.35 -16.93
CA ARG A 136 38.14 -38.97 -17.05
C ARG A 136 37.83 -38.15 -15.80
N VAL A 137 36.65 -38.33 -15.20
CA VAL A 137 36.26 -37.60 -13.99
C VAL A 137 37.00 -38.14 -12.78
N GLU A 138 37.20 -39.45 -12.69
CA GLU A 138 38.04 -40.05 -11.64
C GLU A 138 39.50 -39.59 -11.75
N GLN A 139 40.03 -39.43 -12.97
CA GLN A 139 41.35 -38.86 -13.19
C GLN A 139 41.40 -37.38 -12.79
N ALA A 140 40.37 -36.58 -13.09
CA ALA A 140 40.28 -35.19 -12.67
C ALA A 140 40.24 -35.04 -11.14
N ASP A 141 39.49 -35.90 -10.44
CA ASP A 141 39.43 -35.91 -8.97
C ASP A 141 40.77 -36.30 -8.33
N LYS A 142 41.41 -37.36 -8.83
CA LYS A 142 42.77 -37.76 -8.40
C LYS A 142 43.79 -36.65 -8.63
N LEU A 143 43.75 -36.02 -9.81
CA LEU A 143 44.65 -34.92 -10.15
C LEU A 143 44.40 -33.71 -9.25
N LEU A 144 43.14 -33.32 -9.01
CA LEU A 144 42.81 -32.21 -8.12
C LEU A 144 43.33 -32.45 -6.69
N ASN A 145 43.24 -33.67 -6.18
CA ASN A 145 43.82 -34.04 -4.88
C ASN A 145 45.35 -33.91 -4.90
N ALA A 146 46.04 -34.44 -5.91
CA ALA A 146 47.49 -34.31 -6.06
C ALA A 146 47.94 -32.83 -6.14
N LEU A 147 47.19 -31.97 -6.86
CA LEU A 147 47.46 -30.53 -6.96
C LEU A 147 47.28 -29.76 -5.63
N ASN A 148 46.64 -30.36 -4.62
CA ASN A 148 46.50 -29.77 -3.28
C ASN A 148 47.60 -30.23 -2.33
N GLU A 149 48.21 -31.39 -2.57
CA GLU A 149 49.23 -32.00 -1.70
C GLU A 149 50.66 -31.69 -2.17
N LEU A 150 50.87 -31.58 -3.48
CA LEU A 150 52.19 -31.37 -4.09
C LEU A 150 52.62 -29.89 -4.06
N PRO A 151 53.93 -29.61 -4.01
CA PRO A 151 54.48 -28.25 -3.97
C PRO A 151 54.43 -27.55 -5.35
N ILE A 152 53.23 -27.28 -5.86
CA ILE A 152 52.97 -26.58 -7.13
C ILE A 152 52.53 -25.15 -6.84
N ILE A 153 53.11 -24.17 -7.55
CA ILE A 153 52.83 -22.74 -7.38
C ILE A 153 51.75 -22.30 -8.36
N PHE A 154 50.66 -21.71 -7.85
CA PHE A 154 49.56 -21.21 -8.67
C PHE A 154 49.71 -19.70 -8.89
N LEU A 155 49.69 -19.28 -10.15
CA LEU A 155 49.85 -17.89 -10.57
C LEU A 155 48.51 -17.32 -11.02
N PRO A 156 48.16 -16.09 -10.62
CA PRO A 156 46.98 -15.43 -11.13
C PRO A 156 47.14 -15.07 -12.60
N THR A 157 46.03 -15.00 -13.33
CA THR A 157 46.03 -14.48 -14.70
C THR A 157 46.56 -13.02 -14.69
N PRO A 158 47.63 -12.71 -15.45
CA PRO A 158 48.23 -11.37 -15.45
C PRO A 158 47.31 -10.35 -16.13
N GLN A 159 47.35 -9.10 -15.66
CA GLN A 159 46.70 -7.99 -16.35
C GLN A 159 47.50 -7.65 -17.61
N LEU A 160 46.91 -7.89 -18.78
CA LEU A 160 47.51 -7.54 -20.07
C LEU A 160 47.16 -6.10 -20.44
N GLU A 161 48.14 -5.28 -20.79
CA GLU A 161 47.92 -3.94 -21.31
C GLU A 161 47.42 -3.98 -22.78
N GLN A 162 46.81 -2.88 -23.21
CA GLN A 162 46.26 -2.76 -24.56
C GLN A 162 47.40 -2.72 -25.59
N GLY A 163 47.68 -3.86 -26.24
CA GLY A 163 48.75 -4.00 -27.23
C GLY A 163 49.85 -4.99 -26.87
N ASP A 164 49.87 -5.53 -25.65
CA ASP A 164 50.86 -6.54 -25.24
C ASP A 164 50.80 -7.76 -26.15
N PHE A 165 51.91 -8.09 -26.81
CA PHE A 165 52.05 -9.25 -27.68
C PHE A 165 50.93 -9.35 -28.74
N ASN A 166 50.54 -8.19 -29.30
CA ASN A 166 49.47 -8.07 -30.29
C ASN A 166 49.72 -8.98 -31.51
N GLY A 167 48.69 -9.72 -31.93
CA GLY A 167 48.80 -10.74 -32.99
C GLY A 167 48.90 -12.19 -32.49
N LEU A 168 49.06 -12.41 -31.18
CA LEU A 168 48.94 -13.72 -30.54
C LEU A 168 47.55 -13.97 -29.94
N GLN A 169 47.19 -15.25 -29.79
CA GLN A 169 46.00 -15.68 -29.05
C GLN A 169 46.11 -15.35 -27.56
N LEU A 170 44.96 -15.09 -26.91
CA LEU A 170 44.91 -14.63 -25.52
C LEU A 170 45.69 -15.55 -24.57
N GLN A 171 45.58 -16.87 -24.74
CA GLN A 171 46.29 -17.85 -23.92
C GLN A 171 47.81 -17.70 -24.02
N ASP A 172 48.36 -17.65 -25.24
CA ASP A 172 49.81 -17.49 -25.45
C ASP A 172 50.33 -16.15 -24.89
N ARG A 173 49.52 -15.08 -24.98
CA ARG A 173 49.84 -13.77 -24.39
C ARG A 173 49.94 -13.86 -22.87
N VAL A 174 49.04 -14.59 -22.23
CA VAL A 174 49.05 -14.84 -20.79
C VAL A 174 50.29 -15.66 -20.39
N GLU A 175 50.54 -16.78 -21.06
CA GLU A 175 51.66 -17.67 -20.77
C GLU A 175 53.02 -16.96 -20.97
N TRP A 176 53.16 -16.16 -22.03
CA TRP A 176 54.38 -15.40 -22.29
C TRP A 176 54.63 -14.32 -21.23
N THR A 177 53.60 -13.57 -20.83
CA THR A 177 53.72 -12.55 -19.78
C THR A 177 54.18 -13.18 -18.46
N LEU A 178 53.58 -14.31 -18.06
CA LEU A 178 53.98 -15.02 -16.85
C LEU A 178 55.41 -15.55 -16.93
N ALA A 179 55.79 -16.09 -18.09
CA ALA A 179 57.15 -16.56 -18.31
C ALA A 179 58.20 -15.45 -18.19
N GLN A 180 57.90 -14.23 -18.66
CA GLN A 180 58.81 -13.08 -18.49
C GLN A 180 58.88 -12.57 -17.05
N GLN A 181 57.74 -12.50 -16.35
CA GLN A 181 57.68 -11.99 -14.97
C GLN A 181 58.40 -12.91 -13.97
N GLU A 182 58.20 -14.22 -14.11
CA GLU A 182 58.66 -15.21 -13.13
C GLU A 182 59.90 -16.01 -13.58
N GLY A 183 60.34 -15.80 -14.82
CA GLY A 183 61.48 -16.49 -15.44
C GLY A 183 61.19 -17.97 -15.70
N LEU A 184 60.06 -18.28 -16.33
CA LEU A 184 59.56 -19.64 -16.55
C LEU A 184 59.87 -20.15 -17.97
N LEU A 185 59.98 -21.46 -18.12
CA LEU A 185 59.86 -22.13 -19.42
C LEU A 185 58.42 -22.67 -19.57
N ILE A 186 57.85 -22.56 -20.77
CA ILE A 186 56.47 -22.93 -21.04
C ILE A 186 56.44 -24.35 -21.63
N VAL A 187 55.74 -25.25 -20.96
CA VAL A 187 55.63 -26.64 -21.39
C VAL A 187 54.43 -26.80 -22.31
N SER A 188 54.66 -26.89 -23.63
CA SER A 188 53.62 -27.05 -24.64
C SER A 188 54.19 -27.62 -25.95
N ASP A 189 53.41 -28.47 -26.62
CA ASP A 189 53.75 -28.97 -27.96
C ASP A 189 53.39 -27.96 -29.06
N PHE A 190 52.29 -27.21 -28.90
CA PHE A 190 51.84 -26.16 -29.83
C PHE A 190 51.22 -24.99 -29.06
N PHE A 191 51.63 -23.77 -29.37
CA PHE A 191 50.94 -22.57 -28.89
C PHE A 191 49.62 -22.41 -29.63
N ALA A 192 48.62 -21.81 -28.98
CA ALA A 192 47.30 -21.64 -29.54
C ALA A 192 47.35 -20.91 -30.89
N THR A 193 48.23 -19.91 -31.02
CA THR A 193 48.45 -19.12 -32.24
C THR A 193 48.89 -19.98 -33.44
N GLU A 194 49.72 -21.00 -33.23
CA GLU A 194 50.21 -21.88 -34.31
C GLU A 194 49.12 -22.80 -34.89
N LEU A 195 48.06 -23.04 -34.12
CA LEU A 195 46.94 -23.89 -34.54
C LEU A 195 45.94 -23.14 -35.44
N PHE A 196 46.06 -21.81 -35.58
CA PHE A 196 45.24 -21.00 -36.49
C PHE A 196 45.97 -20.78 -37.83
N GLU A 197 45.22 -20.80 -38.95
CA GLU A 197 45.74 -20.74 -40.34
C GLU A 197 46.64 -19.53 -40.66
N SER A 198 46.72 -18.51 -39.80
CA SER A 198 47.46 -17.26 -40.00
C SER A 198 48.54 -16.95 -38.95
N GLY A 199 48.76 -17.81 -37.95
CA GLY A 199 49.59 -17.46 -36.78
C GLY A 199 51.01 -18.02 -36.83
N SER A 200 52.01 -17.15 -36.97
CA SER A 200 53.40 -17.47 -36.64
C SER A 200 53.76 -16.88 -35.28
N ILE A 201 54.34 -17.69 -34.40
CA ILE A 201 54.82 -17.20 -33.11
C ILE A 201 56.19 -16.52 -33.23
N PRO A 202 56.49 -15.50 -32.41
CA PRO A 202 57.81 -14.87 -32.34
C PRO A 202 58.91 -15.84 -31.90
N THR A 203 60.13 -15.62 -32.39
CA THR A 203 61.31 -16.42 -32.03
C THR A 203 61.64 -16.35 -30.53
N ASP A 204 61.33 -15.24 -29.86
CA ASP A 204 61.55 -15.10 -28.42
C ASP A 204 60.55 -15.91 -27.59
N LEU A 205 59.32 -16.10 -28.08
CA LEU A 205 58.37 -17.04 -27.46
C LEU A 205 58.80 -18.48 -27.72
N GLU A 206 59.30 -18.81 -28.93
CA GLU A 206 59.81 -20.15 -29.22
C GLU A 206 60.98 -20.55 -28.32
N LYS A 207 61.84 -19.59 -27.95
CA LYS A 207 62.94 -19.81 -27.00
C LYS A 207 62.45 -20.22 -25.61
N LEU A 208 61.22 -19.91 -25.23
CA LEU A 208 60.67 -20.29 -23.92
C LEU A 208 60.00 -21.67 -23.92
N ARG A 209 59.71 -22.24 -25.10
CA ARG A 209 59.01 -23.52 -25.22
C ARG A 209 59.87 -24.71 -24.81
N VAL A 210 59.25 -25.62 -24.07
CA VAL A 210 59.70 -26.99 -23.79
C VAL A 210 58.57 -27.91 -24.24
N SER A 211 58.84 -28.90 -25.09
CA SER A 211 57.80 -29.85 -25.51
C SER A 211 57.48 -30.86 -24.41
N TYR A 212 56.34 -31.54 -24.52
CA TYR A 212 56.03 -32.65 -23.61
C TYR A 212 57.10 -33.75 -23.72
N ALA A 213 57.57 -34.04 -24.93
CA ALA A 213 58.63 -35.02 -25.15
C ALA A 213 59.94 -34.64 -24.44
N ASP A 214 60.30 -33.35 -24.39
CA ASP A 214 61.49 -32.88 -23.67
C ASP A 214 61.39 -33.14 -22.17
N LEU A 215 60.26 -32.78 -21.57
CA LEU A 215 60.01 -32.95 -20.14
C LEU A 215 60.05 -34.43 -19.73
N PHE A 216 59.33 -35.29 -20.47
CA PHE A 216 59.28 -36.72 -20.19
C PHE A 216 60.62 -37.41 -20.43
N THR A 217 61.40 -36.99 -21.44
CA THR A 217 62.75 -37.51 -21.66
C THR A 217 63.71 -37.07 -20.54
N ALA A 218 63.58 -35.84 -20.04
CA ALA A 218 64.38 -35.35 -18.92
C ALA A 218 64.10 -36.10 -17.60
N LEU A 219 62.84 -36.48 -17.36
CA LEU A 219 62.45 -37.32 -16.23
C LEU A 219 62.94 -38.77 -16.41
N ALA A 220 62.89 -39.31 -17.63
CA ALA A 220 63.37 -40.66 -17.94
C ALA A 220 64.89 -40.79 -17.76
N ASN A 221 65.66 -39.79 -18.20
CA ASN A 221 67.11 -39.76 -18.02
C ASN A 221 67.54 -39.76 -16.54
N ARG A 222 66.62 -39.41 -15.62
CA ARG A 222 66.83 -39.43 -14.17
C ARG A 222 66.36 -40.73 -13.51
N GLY A 223 65.74 -41.65 -14.26
CA GLY A 223 65.23 -42.91 -13.76
C GLY A 223 63.83 -42.85 -13.16
N GLU A 224 63.14 -41.72 -13.26
CA GLU A 224 61.78 -41.54 -12.71
C GLU A 224 60.68 -42.19 -13.57
N LEU A 225 61.00 -42.52 -14.83
CA LEU A 225 60.14 -43.35 -15.68
C LEU A 225 60.93 -44.24 -16.64
N SER A 226 60.33 -45.38 -16.99
CA SER A 226 60.74 -46.17 -18.15
C SER A 226 60.01 -45.66 -19.39
N LEU A 227 60.76 -45.25 -20.43
CA LEU A 227 60.18 -44.78 -21.70
C LEU A 227 59.56 -45.91 -22.54
N ASP A 228 59.84 -47.17 -22.25
CA ASP A 228 59.32 -48.29 -23.05
C ASP A 228 57.94 -48.77 -22.58
N ASP A 229 57.57 -48.49 -21.32
CA ASP A 229 56.27 -48.85 -20.72
C ASP A 229 55.35 -47.63 -20.48
N ASN A 230 55.69 -46.46 -21.02
CA ASN A 230 54.94 -45.23 -20.75
C ASN A 230 53.65 -45.14 -21.61
N PRO A 231 52.45 -45.11 -20.99
CA PRO A 231 51.17 -45.06 -21.72
C PRO A 231 50.96 -43.78 -22.55
N VAL A 232 51.70 -42.69 -22.27
CA VAL A 232 51.49 -41.39 -22.96
C VAL A 232 52.49 -41.10 -24.09
N LYS A 233 53.46 -41.98 -24.36
CA LYS A 233 54.53 -41.75 -25.37
C LYS A 233 54.01 -41.54 -26.80
N GLY A 234 52.85 -42.10 -27.13
CA GLY A 234 52.19 -41.93 -28.43
C GLY A 234 51.34 -40.66 -28.57
N LEU A 235 51.24 -39.85 -27.52
CA LEU A 235 50.39 -38.64 -27.48
C LEU A 235 51.17 -37.34 -27.75
N PHE A 236 52.51 -37.40 -27.76
CA PHE A 236 53.35 -36.23 -27.98
C PHE A 236 53.44 -35.89 -29.46
N ALA A 237 53.22 -34.62 -29.79
CA ALA A 237 53.26 -34.16 -31.17
C ALA A 237 54.66 -33.76 -31.65
N ARG A 238 55.57 -33.45 -30.72
CA ARG A 238 56.97 -33.11 -31.02
C ARG A 238 57.92 -34.20 -30.54
N HIS A 239 59.09 -34.29 -31.19
CA HIS A 239 60.20 -35.13 -30.73
C HIS A 239 61.08 -34.35 -29.75
N ALA A 240 61.68 -35.07 -28.80
CA ALA A 240 62.57 -34.45 -27.82
C ALA A 240 63.82 -33.85 -28.49
N ASP A 241 64.11 -32.60 -28.15
CA ASP A 241 65.33 -31.89 -28.50
C ASP A 241 66.35 -32.07 -27.38
N SER A 242 67.46 -32.74 -27.69
CA SER A 242 68.52 -33.01 -26.73
C SER A 242 69.12 -31.76 -26.09
N THR A 243 69.08 -30.61 -26.78
CA THR A 243 69.55 -29.33 -26.24
C THR A 243 68.59 -28.77 -25.19
N ARG A 244 67.27 -28.92 -25.39
CA ARG A 244 66.23 -28.53 -24.43
C ARG A 244 66.21 -29.44 -23.21
N VAL A 245 66.32 -30.75 -23.44
CA VAL A 245 66.42 -31.75 -22.35
C VAL A 245 67.62 -31.45 -21.44
N ALA A 246 68.75 -31.02 -22.00
CA ALA A 246 69.94 -30.66 -21.22
C ALA A 246 69.77 -29.37 -20.39
N GLN A 247 68.86 -28.47 -20.77
CA GLN A 247 68.56 -27.23 -20.03
C GLN A 247 67.65 -27.47 -18.82
N LEU A 248 66.89 -28.58 -18.80
CA LEU A 248 66.03 -28.99 -17.70
C LEU A 248 66.86 -29.57 -16.56
N THR A 249 67.28 -28.71 -15.62
CA THR A 249 68.06 -29.06 -14.43
C THR A 249 67.20 -29.05 -13.16
N ASN A 250 67.74 -29.48 -12.02
CA ASN A 250 66.98 -29.48 -10.77
C ASN A 250 66.63 -28.04 -10.38
N GLY A 251 65.36 -27.79 -10.04
CA GLY A 251 64.84 -26.47 -9.71
C GLY A 251 64.50 -25.59 -10.92
N THR A 252 64.59 -26.10 -12.15
CA THR A 252 64.08 -25.35 -13.33
C THR A 252 62.60 -25.05 -13.14
N LYS A 253 62.21 -23.80 -13.44
CA LYS A 253 60.83 -23.32 -13.32
C LYS A 253 60.04 -23.61 -14.59
N LEU A 254 58.96 -24.37 -14.47
CA LEU A 254 58.15 -24.82 -15.59
C LEU A 254 56.69 -24.37 -15.42
N LEU A 255 56.14 -23.70 -16.44
CA LEU A 255 54.73 -23.41 -16.54
C LEU A 255 54.03 -24.56 -17.28
N LEU A 256 53.06 -25.19 -16.62
CA LEU A 256 52.32 -26.34 -17.11
C LEU A 256 50.86 -25.97 -17.38
N ASP A 257 50.31 -26.53 -18.45
CA ASP A 257 48.88 -26.51 -18.74
C ASP A 257 48.15 -27.73 -18.13
N SER A 258 46.82 -27.74 -18.25
CA SER A 258 45.99 -28.82 -17.73
C SER A 258 46.26 -30.17 -18.42
N ALA A 259 46.62 -30.17 -19.69
CA ALA A 259 46.92 -31.39 -20.46
C ALA A 259 48.24 -32.04 -19.99
N CYS A 260 49.30 -31.26 -19.79
CA CYS A 260 50.57 -31.76 -19.30
C CYS A 260 50.44 -32.36 -17.90
N LEU A 261 49.71 -31.69 -17.01
CA LEU A 261 49.40 -32.21 -15.67
C LEU A 261 48.67 -33.55 -15.73
N GLN A 262 47.69 -33.70 -16.62
CA GLN A 262 46.99 -34.97 -16.84
C GLN A 262 47.95 -36.06 -17.32
N HIS A 263 48.84 -35.76 -18.26
CA HIS A 263 49.83 -36.73 -18.75
C HIS A 263 50.84 -37.16 -17.67
N LEU A 264 51.35 -36.21 -16.87
CA LEU A 264 52.27 -36.51 -15.77
C LEU A 264 51.59 -37.38 -14.70
N ASN A 265 50.32 -37.12 -14.42
CA ASN A 265 49.53 -37.92 -13.48
C ASN A 265 49.20 -39.31 -14.04
N GLN A 266 48.85 -39.43 -15.33
CA GLN A 266 48.63 -40.71 -16.01
C GLN A 266 49.87 -41.60 -16.04
N ALA A 267 51.05 -40.99 -16.21
CA ALA A 267 52.33 -41.69 -16.13
C ALA A 267 52.82 -41.90 -14.69
N ASN A 268 52.07 -41.44 -13.68
CA ASN A 268 52.38 -41.56 -12.26
C ASN A 268 53.73 -40.94 -11.84
N VAL A 269 54.13 -39.85 -12.50
CA VAL A 269 55.41 -39.14 -12.30
C VAL A 269 55.24 -37.69 -11.84
N LEU A 270 54.01 -37.23 -11.62
CA LEU A 270 53.73 -35.85 -11.21
C LEU A 270 54.43 -35.48 -9.89
N GLU A 271 54.43 -36.38 -8.90
CA GLU A 271 55.13 -36.17 -7.63
C GLU A 271 56.64 -36.02 -7.84
N ALA A 272 57.27 -36.95 -8.58
CA ALA A 272 58.69 -36.88 -8.91
C ALA A 272 59.04 -35.59 -9.67
N ALA A 273 58.21 -35.20 -10.64
CA ALA A 273 58.38 -33.95 -11.37
C ALA A 273 58.31 -32.72 -10.45
N SER A 274 57.41 -32.72 -9.46
CA SER A 274 57.28 -31.63 -8.48
C SER A 274 58.44 -31.54 -7.48
N GLN A 275 59.16 -32.65 -7.26
CA GLN A 275 60.35 -32.68 -6.41
C GLN A 275 61.61 -32.25 -7.18
N ILE A 276 61.66 -32.52 -8.48
CA ILE A 276 62.81 -32.21 -9.35
C ILE A 276 62.74 -30.78 -9.90
N PHE A 277 61.56 -30.32 -10.30
CA PHE A 277 61.33 -29.02 -10.94
C PHE A 277 60.46 -28.12 -10.07
N GLN A 278 60.54 -26.80 -10.27
CA GLN A 278 59.60 -25.87 -9.69
C GLN A 278 58.41 -25.71 -10.64
N LEU A 279 57.28 -26.33 -10.30
CA LEU A 279 56.10 -26.37 -11.15
C LEU A 279 55.19 -25.17 -10.89
N TYR A 280 54.78 -24.52 -11.97
CA TYR A 280 53.87 -23.38 -11.98
C TYR A 280 52.64 -23.70 -12.84
N CYS A 281 51.48 -23.24 -12.39
CA CYS A 281 50.20 -23.42 -13.08
C CYS A 281 49.37 -22.15 -12.96
N LEU A 282 48.44 -21.93 -13.88
CA LEU A 282 47.41 -20.90 -13.71
C LEU A 282 46.46 -21.30 -12.56
N ASP A 283 45.98 -20.30 -11.83
CA ASP A 283 45.06 -20.48 -10.69
C ASP A 283 43.70 -21.09 -11.08
N ASP A 284 43.22 -20.77 -12.27
CA ASP A 284 41.94 -21.24 -12.82
C ASP A 284 41.89 -22.76 -13.08
N ILE A 285 43.03 -23.43 -13.22
CA ILE A 285 43.11 -24.89 -13.50
C ILE A 285 42.40 -25.70 -12.40
N LYS A 286 42.52 -25.30 -11.13
CA LYS A 286 41.79 -25.99 -10.04
C LYS A 286 40.29 -25.86 -10.20
N ASP A 287 39.82 -24.68 -10.60
CA ASP A 287 38.41 -24.42 -10.80
C ASP A 287 37.88 -25.14 -12.05
N GLN A 288 38.68 -25.28 -13.10
CA GLN A 288 38.34 -26.11 -14.27
C GLN A 288 38.06 -27.57 -13.86
N PHE A 289 38.94 -28.20 -13.08
CA PHE A 289 38.72 -29.57 -12.61
C PHE A 289 37.54 -29.70 -11.64
N ARG A 290 37.38 -28.74 -10.71
CA ARG A 290 36.20 -28.71 -9.82
C ARG A 290 34.91 -28.63 -10.62
N ASN A 291 34.83 -27.73 -11.59
CA ASN A 291 33.67 -27.57 -12.45
C ASN A 291 33.35 -28.84 -13.25
N GLU A 292 34.37 -29.56 -13.73
CA GLU A 292 34.22 -30.84 -14.42
C GLU A 292 33.61 -31.92 -13.50
N ILE A 293 34.15 -32.06 -12.28
CA ILE A 293 33.67 -33.01 -11.27
C ILE A 293 32.23 -32.68 -10.84
N GLU A 294 31.97 -31.41 -10.51
CA GLU A 294 30.64 -30.95 -10.10
C GLU A 294 29.61 -31.15 -11.23
N SER A 295 29.97 -30.82 -12.47
CA SER A 295 29.10 -31.03 -13.64
C SER A 295 28.78 -32.51 -13.88
N TYR A 296 29.74 -33.41 -13.63
CA TYR A 296 29.49 -34.85 -13.71
C TYR A 296 28.56 -35.33 -12.60
N GLN A 297 28.84 -34.97 -11.34
CA GLN A 297 27.99 -35.31 -10.20
C GLN A 297 26.55 -34.80 -10.40
N TYR A 298 26.42 -33.60 -10.97
CA TYR A 298 25.15 -33.00 -11.31
C TYR A 298 24.37 -33.83 -12.34
N ARG A 299 25.04 -34.23 -13.44
CA ARG A 299 24.46 -35.13 -14.46
C ARG A 299 24.01 -36.46 -13.88
N GLN A 300 24.80 -37.08 -12.99
CA GLN A 300 24.40 -38.34 -12.35
C GLN A 300 23.15 -38.19 -11.47
N LYS A 301 22.99 -37.06 -10.77
CA LYS A 301 21.77 -36.77 -10.00
C LYS A 301 20.54 -36.64 -10.89
N ILE A 302 20.68 -35.97 -12.04
CA ILE A 302 19.59 -35.84 -13.03
C ILE A 302 19.22 -37.21 -13.59
N LYS A 303 20.22 -38.00 -14.03
CA LYS A 303 20.01 -39.36 -14.54
C LYS A 303 19.22 -40.22 -13.55
N LYS A 304 19.64 -40.24 -12.28
CA LYS A 304 18.94 -40.99 -11.22
C LYS A 304 17.48 -40.51 -11.04
N SER A 305 17.24 -39.22 -11.18
CA SER A 305 15.89 -38.64 -11.09
C SER A 305 15.02 -39.09 -12.28
N LEU A 306 15.58 -39.14 -13.49
CA LEU A 306 14.89 -39.65 -14.68
C LEU A 306 14.65 -41.16 -14.64
N GLU A 307 15.59 -41.94 -14.15
CA GLU A 307 15.39 -43.39 -13.95
C GLU A 307 14.23 -43.65 -12.97
N SER A 308 14.12 -42.82 -11.93
CA SER A 308 12.99 -42.84 -10.99
C SER A 308 11.67 -42.46 -11.68
N LEU A 309 11.65 -41.39 -12.48
CA LEU A 309 10.47 -40.99 -13.26
C LEU A 309 10.04 -42.10 -14.23
N GLN A 310 10.98 -42.64 -15.00
CA GLN A 310 10.73 -43.74 -15.93
C GLN A 310 10.11 -44.95 -15.21
N TYR A 311 10.65 -45.31 -14.04
CA TYR A 311 10.12 -46.40 -13.24
C TYR A 311 8.68 -46.14 -12.78
N GLU A 312 8.36 -44.93 -12.32
CA GLU A 312 7.00 -44.55 -11.92
C GLU A 312 6.01 -44.59 -13.09
N LEU A 313 6.37 -44.00 -14.25
CA LEU A 313 5.53 -44.01 -15.44
C LEU A 313 5.29 -45.44 -15.93
N ARG A 314 6.33 -46.28 -15.99
CA ARG A 314 6.18 -47.70 -16.35
C ARG A 314 5.28 -48.41 -15.37
N LYS A 315 5.45 -48.22 -14.06
CA LYS A 315 4.61 -48.85 -13.03
C LYS A 315 3.13 -48.47 -13.20
N LEU A 316 2.83 -47.21 -13.51
CA LEU A 316 1.47 -46.75 -13.76
C LEU A 316 0.91 -47.27 -15.09
N SER A 317 1.73 -47.36 -16.13
CA SER A 317 1.37 -47.99 -17.41
C SER A 317 1.00 -49.46 -17.24
N HIS A 318 1.78 -50.25 -16.49
CA HIS A 318 1.45 -51.66 -16.19
C HIS A 318 0.15 -51.82 -15.39
N LYS A 319 -0.24 -50.81 -14.62
CA LYS A 319 -1.53 -50.77 -13.90
C LYS A 319 -2.70 -50.29 -14.77
N GLY A 320 -2.47 -49.99 -16.05
CA GLY A 320 -3.47 -49.43 -16.96
C GLY A 320 -3.84 -47.97 -16.66
N LYS A 321 -3.11 -47.29 -15.77
CA LYS A 321 -3.37 -45.90 -15.38
C LYS A 321 -2.80 -44.90 -16.37
N ILE A 322 -1.71 -45.24 -17.05
CA ILE A 322 -1.15 -44.45 -18.15
C ILE A 322 -1.43 -45.17 -19.47
N GLN A 323 -2.00 -44.44 -20.43
CA GLN A 323 -2.29 -44.92 -21.79
C GLN A 323 -1.68 -43.98 -22.83
N GLN A 324 -1.30 -44.51 -23.99
CA GLN A 324 -0.79 -43.71 -25.10
C GLN A 324 -1.96 -43.09 -25.87
N LEU A 325 -1.76 -41.87 -26.37
CA LEU A 325 -2.72 -41.19 -27.23
C LEU A 325 -2.91 -41.93 -28.56
N THR A 326 -4.15 -41.95 -29.06
CA THR A 326 -4.45 -42.39 -30.42
C THR A 326 -4.27 -41.21 -31.36
N LEU A 327 -3.40 -41.35 -32.36
CA LEU A 327 -3.04 -40.28 -33.29
C LEU A 327 -3.95 -40.31 -34.51
N ARG A 328 -4.35 -39.13 -35.00
CA ARG A 328 -5.06 -39.02 -36.28
C ARG A 328 -4.14 -39.40 -37.45
N PRO A 329 -4.67 -39.97 -38.54
CA PRO A 329 -3.89 -40.21 -39.75
C PRO A 329 -3.36 -38.89 -40.30
N ASN A 330 -2.03 -38.72 -40.32
CA ASN A 330 -1.38 -37.49 -40.78
C ASN A 330 -1.53 -37.34 -42.32
N PRO A 331 -2.12 -36.26 -42.85
CA PRO A 331 -2.30 -36.09 -44.29
C PRO A 331 -1.01 -35.79 -45.07
N GLU A 332 0.10 -35.44 -44.42
CA GLU A 332 1.39 -35.19 -45.07
C GLU A 332 2.54 -35.93 -44.37
N LYS A 333 3.43 -36.56 -45.15
CA LYS A 333 4.66 -37.20 -44.67
C LYS A 333 5.64 -36.15 -44.13
N GLN A 334 5.38 -35.59 -42.95
CA GLN A 334 6.35 -34.76 -42.19
C GLN A 334 7.33 -35.59 -41.34
N GLY A 335 7.23 -36.93 -41.40
CA GLY A 335 7.95 -37.86 -40.53
C GLY A 335 9.49 -37.70 -40.51
N ASP A 336 10.12 -37.35 -41.63
CA ASP A 336 11.59 -37.27 -41.68
C ASP A 336 12.17 -35.97 -41.10
N ALA A 337 11.41 -34.85 -41.10
CA ALA A 337 11.89 -33.56 -40.61
C ALA A 337 11.79 -33.42 -39.09
N LEU A 338 10.76 -34.03 -38.48
CA LEU A 338 10.52 -34.01 -37.03
C LEU A 338 11.32 -35.08 -36.27
N HIS A 339 11.86 -36.10 -36.94
CA HIS A 339 12.71 -37.11 -36.29
C HIS A 339 13.97 -36.51 -35.63
N ASN A 340 14.46 -35.39 -36.15
CA ASN A 340 15.61 -34.67 -35.59
C ASN A 340 15.21 -33.68 -34.47
N LEU A 341 13.92 -33.58 -34.13
CA LEU A 341 13.35 -32.65 -33.15
C LEU A 341 12.42 -33.44 -32.19
N PRO A 342 13.00 -34.26 -31.29
CA PRO A 342 12.24 -35.22 -30.50
C PRO A 342 11.23 -34.56 -29.56
N LEU A 343 11.55 -33.40 -28.97
CA LEU A 343 10.63 -32.68 -28.08
C LEU A 343 9.47 -32.05 -28.87
N ALA A 344 9.75 -31.51 -30.07
CA ALA A 344 8.72 -30.99 -30.98
C ALA A 344 7.79 -32.10 -31.46
N ASN A 345 8.32 -33.31 -31.71
CA ASN A 345 7.52 -34.47 -32.08
C ASN A 345 6.54 -34.88 -30.96
N GLU A 346 6.99 -34.91 -29.71
CA GLU A 346 6.14 -35.22 -28.54
C GLU A 346 4.96 -34.23 -28.41
N LEU A 347 5.24 -32.93 -28.53
CA LEU A 347 4.18 -31.91 -28.56
C LEU A 347 3.24 -32.06 -29.76
N THR A 348 3.79 -32.40 -30.92
CA THR A 348 3.00 -32.61 -32.14
C THR A 348 2.04 -33.79 -31.95
N GLU A 349 2.50 -34.90 -31.37
CA GLU A 349 1.64 -36.05 -31.06
C GLU A 349 0.48 -35.69 -30.11
N LEU A 350 0.71 -34.82 -29.13
CA LEU A 350 -0.35 -34.25 -28.29
C LEU A 350 -1.37 -33.45 -29.11
N PHE A 351 -0.89 -32.57 -30.00
CA PHE A 351 -1.74 -31.68 -30.80
C PHE A 351 -2.54 -32.39 -31.90
N PHE A 352 -2.05 -33.52 -32.41
CA PHE A 352 -2.68 -34.30 -33.47
C PHE A 352 -3.44 -35.55 -32.96
N SER A 353 -3.71 -35.63 -31.66
CA SER A 353 -4.50 -36.71 -31.07
C SER A 353 -5.98 -36.68 -31.50
N GLU A 354 -6.64 -37.83 -31.50
CA GLU A 354 -8.11 -37.90 -31.61
C GLU A 354 -8.76 -37.13 -30.46
N ALA A 355 -9.89 -36.44 -30.70
CA ALA A 355 -10.50 -35.58 -29.68
C ALA A 355 -10.88 -36.40 -28.44
N MET A 356 -10.17 -36.17 -27.33
CA MET A 356 -10.34 -36.90 -26.07
C MET A 356 -11.35 -36.22 -25.14
N ASN A 357 -11.73 -34.98 -25.46
CA ASN A 357 -12.50 -34.10 -24.58
C ASN A 357 -11.90 -34.10 -23.16
N CYS A 358 -10.58 -33.97 -23.01
CA CYS A 358 -9.94 -33.95 -21.69
C CYS A 358 -8.90 -32.81 -21.59
N PRO A 359 -8.64 -32.29 -20.38
CA PRO A 359 -7.62 -31.25 -20.21
C PRO A 359 -6.21 -31.75 -20.54
N VAL A 360 -5.41 -30.87 -21.15
CA VAL A 360 -4.02 -31.14 -21.54
C VAL A 360 -3.10 -30.35 -20.62
N TRP A 361 -2.36 -31.05 -19.76
CA TRP A 361 -1.41 -30.47 -18.84
C TRP A 361 -0.08 -30.20 -19.53
N ILE A 362 0.26 -28.91 -19.67
CA ILE A 362 1.51 -28.39 -20.24
C ILE A 362 2.02 -27.25 -19.36
N ASP A 363 3.24 -27.37 -18.85
CA ASP A 363 3.92 -26.34 -18.06
C ASP A 363 4.93 -25.57 -18.92
N ASP A 364 4.42 -24.65 -19.74
CA ASP A 364 5.20 -23.76 -20.61
C ASP A 364 4.52 -22.39 -20.73
N ARG A 365 5.29 -21.30 -20.67
CA ARG A 365 4.74 -19.93 -20.72
C ARG A 365 4.03 -19.57 -22.03
N LEU A 366 4.55 -19.97 -23.19
CA LEU A 366 3.89 -19.66 -24.46
C LEU A 366 2.63 -20.52 -24.64
N LEU A 367 2.76 -21.83 -24.44
CA LEU A 367 1.66 -22.77 -24.67
C LEU A 367 0.51 -22.53 -23.68
N SER A 368 0.80 -22.25 -22.42
CA SER A 368 -0.22 -21.91 -21.43
C SER A 368 -0.88 -20.54 -21.66
N SER A 369 -0.36 -19.70 -22.57
CA SER A 369 -1.10 -18.49 -22.97
C SER A 369 -2.37 -18.83 -23.74
N TYR A 370 -2.45 -20.00 -24.38
CA TYR A 370 -3.66 -20.49 -25.04
C TYR A 370 -4.60 -21.10 -23.99
N HIS A 371 -5.89 -20.78 -24.07
CA HIS A 371 -6.91 -21.37 -23.19
C HIS A 371 -7.19 -22.83 -23.55
N HIS A 372 -7.26 -23.12 -24.85
CA HIS A 372 -7.62 -24.44 -25.36
C HIS A 372 -6.67 -24.85 -26.48
N LEU A 373 -6.43 -26.17 -26.57
CA LEU A 373 -5.72 -26.79 -27.67
C LEU A 373 -6.65 -26.98 -28.89
N SER A 374 -7.87 -27.41 -28.63
CA SER A 374 -8.96 -27.61 -29.60
C SER A 374 -10.27 -27.03 -29.04
N ALA A 375 -11.39 -27.14 -29.75
CA ALA A 375 -12.66 -26.56 -29.28
C ALA A 375 -13.15 -27.04 -27.90
N HIS A 376 -12.64 -28.19 -27.40
CA HIS A 376 -13.13 -28.84 -26.17
C HIS A 376 -12.04 -29.23 -25.17
N GLU A 377 -10.76 -29.01 -25.49
CA GLU A 377 -9.63 -29.48 -24.67
C GLU A 377 -8.89 -28.29 -24.07
N PRO A 378 -9.17 -27.93 -22.79
CA PRO A 378 -8.50 -26.82 -22.15
C PRO A 378 -7.04 -27.20 -21.84
N ILE A 379 -6.14 -26.25 -22.06
CA ILE A 379 -4.76 -26.39 -21.60
C ILE A 379 -4.75 -26.06 -20.10
N VAL A 380 -4.05 -26.84 -19.29
CA VAL A 380 -3.91 -26.63 -17.83
C VAL A 380 -2.45 -26.66 -17.43
N GLY A 381 -2.07 -25.98 -16.34
CA GLY A 381 -0.74 -26.05 -15.75
C GLY A 381 -0.75 -26.64 -14.34
N ILE A 382 0.41 -26.74 -13.71
CA ILE A 382 0.55 -27.28 -12.35
C ILE A 382 -0.37 -26.60 -11.32
N TYR A 383 -0.51 -25.29 -11.41
CA TYR A 383 -1.37 -24.49 -10.53
C TYR A 383 -2.84 -24.93 -10.59
N ASP A 384 -3.33 -25.21 -11.79
CA ASP A 384 -4.71 -25.66 -12.05
C ASP A 384 -4.90 -27.07 -11.49
N VAL A 385 -3.94 -27.96 -11.73
CA VAL A 385 -3.96 -29.34 -11.25
C VAL A 385 -3.93 -29.42 -9.72
N LEU A 386 -3.09 -28.62 -9.06
CA LEU A 386 -3.05 -28.58 -7.59
C LEU A 386 -4.37 -28.12 -6.99
N LEU A 387 -5.02 -27.11 -7.58
CA LEU A 387 -6.30 -26.61 -7.11
C LEU A 387 -7.42 -27.64 -7.32
N VAL A 388 -7.43 -28.35 -8.45
CA VAL A 388 -8.40 -29.45 -8.67
C VAL A 388 -8.18 -30.61 -7.69
N LEU A 389 -6.94 -31.03 -7.46
CA LEU A 389 -6.63 -32.08 -6.49
C LEU A 389 -7.03 -31.68 -5.06
N HIS A 390 -6.84 -30.41 -4.69
CA HIS A 390 -7.25 -29.87 -3.38
C HIS A 390 -8.77 -29.81 -3.25
N THR A 391 -9.47 -29.27 -4.26
CA THR A 391 -10.93 -29.15 -4.27
C THR A 391 -11.61 -30.53 -4.24
N ARG A 392 -11.05 -31.52 -4.94
CA ARG A 392 -11.50 -32.93 -4.90
C ARG A 392 -11.08 -33.66 -3.61
N LYS A 393 -10.41 -33.00 -2.66
CA LYS A 393 -9.89 -33.56 -1.40
C LYS A 393 -8.96 -34.76 -1.61
N LYS A 394 -8.22 -34.77 -2.72
CA LYS A 394 -7.25 -35.82 -3.07
C LYS A 394 -5.88 -35.57 -2.48
N ILE A 395 -5.55 -34.30 -2.21
CA ILE A 395 -4.41 -33.89 -1.39
C ILE A 395 -4.90 -33.23 -0.10
N THR A 396 -4.10 -33.35 0.96
CA THR A 396 -4.33 -32.64 2.22
C THR A 396 -3.95 -31.16 2.09
N ASP A 397 -4.45 -30.31 2.98
CA ASP A 397 -4.05 -28.90 3.05
C ASP A 397 -2.53 -28.76 3.21
N GLY A 398 -1.91 -29.60 4.06
CA GLY A 398 -0.46 -29.63 4.22
C GLY A 398 0.30 -29.95 2.93
N LYS A 399 -0.19 -30.91 2.13
CA LYS A 399 0.44 -31.25 0.84
C LYS A 399 0.24 -30.15 -0.20
N PHE A 400 -0.93 -29.52 -0.20
CA PHE A 400 -1.23 -28.37 -1.06
C PHE A 400 -0.25 -27.22 -0.78
N LEU A 401 -0.08 -26.83 0.48
CA LEU A 401 0.88 -25.79 0.89
C LEU A 401 2.33 -26.17 0.53
N GLU A 402 2.73 -27.42 0.81
CA GLU A 402 4.07 -27.92 0.49
C GLU A 402 4.40 -27.76 -1.00
N CYS A 403 3.47 -28.12 -1.89
CA CYS A 403 3.67 -28.00 -3.33
C CYS A 403 3.85 -26.55 -3.77
N PHE A 404 3.03 -25.61 -3.28
CA PHE A 404 3.17 -24.19 -3.59
C PHE A 404 4.48 -23.59 -3.05
N ARG A 405 4.87 -23.94 -1.81
CA ARG A 405 6.16 -23.54 -1.23
C ARG A 405 7.33 -24.00 -2.10
N GLN A 406 7.28 -25.23 -2.62
CA GLN A 406 8.30 -25.77 -3.52
C GLN A 406 8.33 -25.03 -4.86
N LEU A 407 7.18 -24.74 -5.48
CA LEU A 407 7.11 -23.98 -6.74
C LEU A 407 7.71 -22.58 -6.59
N ILE A 408 7.31 -21.84 -5.55
CA ILE A 408 7.86 -20.50 -5.25
C ILE A 408 9.38 -20.60 -5.04
N ARG A 409 9.84 -21.61 -4.30
CA ARG A 409 11.28 -21.79 -4.02
C ARG A 409 12.09 -22.20 -5.25
N ALA A 410 11.47 -22.92 -6.19
CA ALA A 410 12.08 -23.28 -7.47
C ALA A 410 12.13 -22.10 -8.47
N GLY A 411 11.53 -20.95 -8.14
CA GLY A 411 11.50 -19.80 -9.03
C GLY A 411 10.44 -19.90 -10.14
N ALA A 412 9.47 -20.83 -10.01
CA ALA A 412 8.29 -20.90 -10.86
C ALA A 412 7.32 -19.75 -10.54
N GLY A 413 7.79 -18.51 -10.63
CA GLY A 413 7.03 -17.30 -10.29
C GLY A 413 6.12 -16.81 -11.41
N TYR A 414 5.63 -15.57 -11.28
CA TYR A 414 4.86 -14.84 -12.29
C TYR A 414 3.40 -15.26 -12.50
N ARG A 415 2.90 -16.31 -11.83
CA ARG A 415 1.46 -16.52 -11.63
C ARG A 415 1.08 -16.20 -10.18
N VAL A 416 -0.05 -15.52 -10.01
CA VAL A 416 -0.59 -15.20 -8.67
C VAL A 416 -1.07 -16.50 -8.00
N PRO A 417 -0.70 -16.79 -6.75
CA PRO A 417 -1.15 -18.01 -6.08
C PRO A 417 -2.65 -17.95 -5.74
N PRO A 418 -3.31 -19.10 -5.53
CA PRO A 418 -4.70 -19.15 -5.07
C PRO A 418 -4.90 -18.46 -3.71
N ALA A 419 -6.07 -17.83 -3.52
CA ALA A 419 -6.43 -17.20 -2.25
C ALA A 419 -6.35 -18.18 -1.07
N ALA A 420 -6.76 -19.43 -1.28
CA ALA A 420 -6.69 -20.49 -0.27
C ALA A 420 -5.26 -20.71 0.26
N TYR A 421 -4.24 -20.64 -0.61
CA TYR A 421 -2.84 -20.75 -0.19
C TYR A 421 -2.44 -19.58 0.72
N VAL A 422 -2.75 -18.35 0.32
CA VAL A 422 -2.37 -17.15 1.08
C VAL A 422 -3.05 -17.13 2.45
N ILE A 423 -4.34 -17.46 2.52
CA ILE A 423 -5.11 -17.50 3.78
C ILE A 423 -4.49 -18.50 4.75
N GLU A 424 -4.20 -19.71 4.29
CA GLU A 424 -3.63 -20.76 5.14
C GLU A 424 -2.21 -20.43 5.63
N GLU A 425 -1.38 -19.77 4.81
CA GLU A 425 -0.06 -19.27 5.25
C GLU A 425 -0.19 -18.16 6.29
N LEU A 426 -1.15 -17.25 6.13
CA LEU A 426 -1.44 -16.20 7.11
C LEU A 426 -1.94 -16.79 8.43
N MET A 427 -2.83 -17.78 8.39
CA MET A 427 -3.34 -18.48 9.58
C MET A 427 -2.25 -19.22 10.37
N GLN A 428 -1.15 -19.60 9.72
CA GLN A 428 0.02 -20.21 10.38
C GLN A 428 1.01 -19.17 10.93
N ALA A 429 0.84 -17.89 10.61
CA ALA A 429 1.72 -16.83 11.06
C ALA A 429 1.45 -16.44 12.52
N LYS A 430 2.52 -16.09 13.22
CA LYS A 430 2.45 -15.61 14.61
C LYS A 430 2.38 -14.08 14.62
N LEU A 431 1.81 -13.52 15.69
CA LEU A 431 1.83 -12.08 15.93
C LEU A 431 2.91 -11.71 16.95
N ASP A 432 3.46 -10.52 16.81
CA ASP A 432 4.35 -9.91 17.80
C ASP A 432 3.55 -9.52 19.04
N SER A 433 3.95 -10.04 20.22
CA SER A 433 3.24 -9.82 21.47
C SER A 433 3.23 -8.36 21.96
N LYS A 434 4.15 -7.51 21.46
CA LYS A 434 4.28 -6.10 21.86
C LYS A 434 3.62 -5.15 20.87
N ARG A 435 3.78 -5.41 19.57
CA ARG A 435 3.28 -4.53 18.49
C ARG A 435 1.97 -4.99 17.87
N GLY A 436 1.59 -6.26 18.05
CA GLY A 436 0.43 -6.84 17.40
C GLY A 436 0.59 -7.10 15.90
N THR A 437 1.76 -6.82 15.33
CA THR A 437 2.04 -6.99 13.89
C THR A 437 2.34 -8.44 13.53
N LEU A 438 2.08 -8.82 12.28
CA LEU A 438 2.42 -10.16 11.77
C LEU A 438 3.95 -10.37 11.75
N ILE A 439 4.41 -11.51 12.26
CA ILE A 439 5.79 -11.96 12.14
C ILE A 439 5.90 -12.83 10.88
N GLU A 440 6.62 -12.34 9.88
CA GLU A 440 6.85 -13.09 8.65
C GLU A 440 7.61 -14.39 8.94
N ASN A 441 7.04 -15.52 8.53
CA ASN A 441 7.79 -16.75 8.35
C ASN A 441 8.48 -16.74 6.96
N SER A 442 9.37 -17.71 6.72
CA SER A 442 10.10 -17.80 5.46
C SER A 442 9.20 -17.94 4.22
N TYR A 443 7.99 -18.51 4.36
CA TYR A 443 7.05 -18.71 3.26
C TYR A 443 6.36 -17.41 2.85
N LEU A 444 5.89 -16.62 3.83
CA LEU A 444 5.33 -15.29 3.61
C LEU A 444 6.39 -14.33 3.06
N THR A 445 7.61 -14.36 3.59
CA THR A 445 8.74 -13.58 3.05
C THR A 445 9.02 -13.96 1.59
N ASN A 446 9.09 -15.25 1.26
CA ASN A 446 9.32 -15.69 -0.12
C ASN A 446 8.19 -15.22 -1.04
N LEU A 447 6.94 -15.36 -0.62
CA LEU A 447 5.78 -14.92 -1.38
C LEU A 447 5.81 -13.41 -1.66
N ARG A 448 6.06 -12.59 -0.64
CA ARG A 448 6.22 -11.14 -0.78
C ARG A 448 7.35 -10.78 -1.75
N VAL A 449 8.49 -11.46 -1.66
CA VAL A 449 9.63 -11.24 -2.56
C VAL A 449 9.29 -11.62 -4.00
N THR A 450 8.56 -12.72 -4.23
CA THR A 450 8.11 -13.13 -5.56
C THR A 450 7.16 -12.12 -6.19
N VAL A 451 6.15 -11.64 -5.45
CA VAL A 451 5.26 -10.56 -5.93
C VAL A 451 6.09 -9.31 -6.25
N ALA A 452 7.08 -9.00 -5.40
CA ALA A 452 7.92 -7.85 -5.61
C ALA A 452 8.80 -7.90 -6.85
N LEU A 453 9.39 -9.06 -7.14
CA LEU A 453 10.16 -9.31 -8.37
C LEU A 453 9.26 -9.34 -9.61
N SER A 454 8.00 -9.77 -9.48
CA SER A 454 7.04 -9.76 -10.59
C SER A 454 6.65 -8.34 -11.01
N LEU A 455 6.66 -7.40 -10.07
CA LEU A 455 6.34 -5.98 -10.29
C LEU A 455 7.57 -5.06 -10.45
N SER A 456 8.80 -5.60 -10.52
CA SER A 456 10.01 -4.80 -10.70
C SER A 456 10.31 -4.48 -12.17
N SER A 457 11.25 -3.57 -12.44
CA SER A 457 11.79 -3.34 -13.80
C SER A 457 12.36 -4.58 -14.45
N THR A 458 12.97 -5.43 -13.62
CA THR A 458 13.68 -6.64 -14.02
C THR A 458 12.74 -7.83 -14.17
N SER A 459 11.44 -7.60 -14.06
CA SER A 459 10.40 -8.61 -14.25
C SER A 459 10.44 -9.22 -15.65
N LEU A 460 10.06 -10.49 -15.74
CA LEU A 460 9.89 -11.20 -17.01
C LEU A 460 8.53 -10.92 -17.66
N LEU A 461 7.59 -10.28 -16.95
CA LEU A 461 6.26 -9.98 -17.47
C LEU A 461 6.35 -9.02 -18.67
N ASN A 462 5.71 -9.40 -19.78
CA ASN A 462 5.71 -8.55 -20.97
C ASN A 462 4.83 -7.32 -20.76
N LYS A 463 5.34 -6.16 -21.19
CA LYS A 463 4.60 -4.90 -21.26
C LYS A 463 3.70 -4.82 -22.48
N GLU A 464 4.08 -5.51 -23.55
CA GLU A 464 3.26 -5.67 -24.74
C GLU A 464 2.46 -6.98 -24.66
N PRO A 465 1.25 -7.02 -25.24
CA PRO A 465 0.51 -8.27 -25.39
C PRO A 465 1.33 -9.32 -26.16
N LEU A 466 1.39 -10.54 -25.63
CA LEU A 466 2.03 -11.67 -26.34
C LEU A 466 1.39 -11.94 -27.70
N ARG A 467 0.08 -11.72 -27.81
CA ARG A 467 -0.73 -11.98 -29.00
C ARG A 467 -1.85 -10.94 -29.11
N GLN A 468 -2.34 -10.75 -30.34
CA GLN A 468 -3.46 -9.86 -30.60
C GLN A 468 -4.71 -10.32 -29.83
N GLY A 469 -5.40 -9.37 -29.20
CA GLY A 469 -6.62 -9.63 -28.42
C GLY A 469 -6.39 -9.96 -26.94
N LEU A 470 -5.15 -10.09 -26.48
CA LEU A 470 -4.82 -10.23 -25.05
C LEU A 470 -4.41 -8.87 -24.44
N LEU A 471 -4.60 -8.73 -23.14
CA LEU A 471 -3.93 -7.69 -22.35
C LEU A 471 -2.43 -8.01 -22.22
N SER A 472 -1.64 -6.99 -21.86
CA SER A 472 -0.25 -7.23 -21.48
C SER A 472 -0.16 -8.09 -20.22
N GLU A 473 0.87 -8.93 -20.10
CA GLU A 473 1.03 -9.80 -18.93
C GLU A 473 1.17 -9.02 -17.63
N ILE A 474 1.77 -7.83 -17.69
CA ILE A 474 1.89 -6.97 -16.51
C ILE A 474 0.52 -6.46 -16.04
N GLN A 475 -0.35 -6.04 -16.96
CA GLN A 475 -1.70 -5.58 -16.63
C GLN A 475 -2.55 -6.73 -16.10
N GLU A 476 -2.49 -7.89 -16.75
CA GLU A 476 -3.27 -9.06 -16.32
C GLU A 476 -2.79 -9.56 -14.95
N TYR A 477 -1.47 -9.65 -14.72
CA TYR A 477 -0.94 -10.03 -13.42
C TYR A 477 -1.37 -9.06 -12.31
N GLN A 478 -1.34 -7.75 -12.57
CA GLN A 478 -1.82 -6.73 -11.64
C GLN A 478 -3.31 -6.92 -11.34
N PHE A 479 -4.14 -7.11 -12.37
CA PHE A 479 -5.56 -7.36 -12.21
C PHE A 479 -5.82 -8.61 -11.35
N GLN A 480 -5.18 -9.74 -11.66
CA GLN A 480 -5.30 -10.97 -10.88
C GLN A 480 -4.81 -10.78 -9.44
N LEU A 481 -3.78 -9.96 -9.21
CA LEU A 481 -3.30 -9.61 -7.88
C LEU A 481 -4.33 -8.78 -7.10
N HIS A 482 -5.00 -7.80 -7.72
CA HIS A 482 -6.11 -7.07 -7.09
C HIS A 482 -7.26 -8.02 -6.74
N CYS A 483 -7.63 -8.94 -7.65
CA CYS A 483 -8.66 -9.95 -7.38
C CYS A 483 -8.28 -10.87 -6.22
N LEU A 484 -7.02 -11.31 -6.15
CA LEU A 484 -6.50 -12.10 -5.03
C LEU A 484 -6.66 -11.33 -3.71
N VAL A 485 -6.20 -10.07 -3.66
CA VAL A 485 -6.29 -9.24 -2.45
C VAL A 485 -7.74 -9.07 -2.01
N ASN A 486 -8.69 -8.83 -2.93
CA ASN A 486 -10.11 -8.77 -2.59
C ASN A 486 -10.57 -10.07 -1.90
N ARG A 487 -10.32 -11.22 -2.53
CA ARG A 487 -10.77 -12.52 -1.99
C ARG A 487 -10.16 -12.83 -0.62
N VAL A 488 -8.87 -12.55 -0.44
CA VAL A 488 -8.18 -12.78 0.84
C VAL A 488 -8.68 -11.81 1.90
N MET A 489 -8.88 -10.54 1.58
CA MET A 489 -9.46 -9.55 2.51
C MET A 489 -10.85 -9.98 2.98
N VAL A 490 -11.75 -10.35 2.05
CA VAL A 490 -13.08 -10.86 2.43
C VAL A 490 -12.96 -12.05 3.38
N ALA A 491 -12.08 -13.01 3.09
CA ALA A 491 -11.87 -14.17 3.96
C ALA A 491 -11.33 -13.80 5.36
N ILE A 492 -10.42 -12.82 5.46
CA ILE A 492 -9.89 -12.32 6.74
C ILE A 492 -11.01 -11.71 7.58
N TRP A 493 -11.87 -10.88 6.99
CA TRP A 493 -12.89 -10.11 7.75
C TRP A 493 -14.15 -10.92 8.06
N THR A 494 -14.45 -11.95 7.26
CA THR A 494 -15.66 -12.77 7.44
C THR A 494 -15.46 -14.03 8.28
N THR A 495 -14.22 -14.45 8.53
CA THR A 495 -13.96 -15.68 9.29
C THR A 495 -14.15 -15.48 10.79
N ASP A 496 -14.84 -16.44 11.42
CA ASP A 496 -15.03 -16.49 12.88
C ASP A 496 -13.78 -17.02 13.61
N LYS A 497 -12.78 -17.53 12.87
CA LYS A 497 -11.56 -18.11 13.46
C LYS A 497 -10.56 -17.06 13.95
N LEU A 498 -10.71 -15.80 13.53
CA LEU A 498 -9.76 -14.73 13.79
C LEU A 498 -10.36 -13.71 14.77
N ASN A 499 -9.55 -13.25 15.72
CA ASN A 499 -9.90 -12.09 16.53
C ASN A 499 -9.58 -10.78 15.79
N GLN A 500 -10.09 -9.64 16.30
CA GLN A 500 -9.90 -8.32 15.68
C GLN A 500 -8.41 -7.98 15.44
N GLN A 501 -7.53 -8.27 16.39
CA GLN A 501 -6.10 -7.99 16.28
C GLN A 501 -5.44 -8.81 15.14
N GLN A 502 -5.81 -10.08 14.98
CA GLN A 502 -5.35 -10.91 13.87
C GLN A 502 -5.88 -10.42 12.53
N ARG A 503 -7.15 -9.98 12.46
CA ARG A 503 -7.73 -9.42 11.24
C ARG A 503 -6.95 -8.21 10.76
N ILE A 504 -6.69 -7.26 11.67
CA ILE A 504 -5.91 -6.05 11.39
C ILE A 504 -4.50 -6.43 10.92
N ALA A 505 -3.77 -7.26 11.68
CA ALA A 505 -2.41 -7.62 11.34
C ALA A 505 -2.26 -8.33 9.98
N TYR A 506 -3.24 -9.16 9.61
CA TYR A 506 -3.24 -9.87 8.32
C TYR A 506 -3.64 -8.93 7.17
N ALA A 507 -4.60 -8.04 7.42
CA ALA A 507 -5.01 -7.03 6.47
C ALA A 507 -3.88 -6.03 6.20
N ASP A 508 -3.19 -5.54 7.24
CA ASP A 508 -2.00 -4.67 7.14
C ASP A 508 -0.93 -5.30 6.25
N TRP A 509 -0.52 -6.53 6.56
CA TRP A 509 0.52 -7.23 5.80
C TRP A 509 0.15 -7.38 4.31
N LEU A 510 -1.11 -7.74 4.02
CA LEU A 510 -1.58 -7.89 2.65
C LEU A 510 -1.64 -6.53 1.93
N TYR A 511 -2.16 -5.51 2.61
CA TYR A 511 -2.30 -4.16 2.09
C TYR A 511 -0.94 -3.53 1.78
N GLU A 512 0.05 -3.65 2.66
CA GLU A 512 1.39 -3.08 2.49
C GLU A 512 2.22 -3.77 1.39
N HIS A 513 2.04 -5.07 1.18
CA HIS A 513 2.97 -5.86 0.37
C HIS A 513 2.44 -6.32 -0.99
N PHE A 514 1.12 -6.48 -1.13
CA PHE A 514 0.50 -6.98 -2.35
C PHE A 514 -0.14 -5.88 -3.17
N LEU A 515 -0.41 -4.71 -2.56
CA LEU A 515 -0.95 -3.60 -3.32
C LEU A 515 0.16 -2.88 -4.09
N PRO A 516 0.01 -2.75 -5.43
CA PRO A 516 1.06 -2.24 -6.28
C PRO A 516 1.46 -0.78 -6.00
N GLN A 517 0.67 -0.04 -5.21
CA GLN A 517 0.76 1.42 -5.15
C GLN A 517 1.04 2.00 -3.75
N GLN A 518 1.03 1.20 -2.69
CA GLN A 518 1.05 1.70 -1.30
C GLN A 518 2.45 1.85 -0.66
N ALA A 519 3.53 1.36 -1.27
CA ALA A 519 4.87 1.47 -0.66
C ALA A 519 6.05 1.47 -1.65
N ARG A 520 5.80 1.66 -2.95
CA ARG A 520 6.87 1.79 -3.95
C ARG A 520 6.90 3.22 -4.47
N PRO A 521 8.07 3.87 -4.53
CA PRO A 521 8.29 4.87 -5.55
C PRO A 521 7.98 4.18 -6.87
N VAL A 522 6.93 4.58 -7.57
CA VAL A 522 6.71 4.09 -8.93
C VAL A 522 7.82 4.72 -9.76
N PHE A 523 8.95 4.02 -9.91
CA PHE A 523 10.08 4.44 -10.75
C PHE A 523 9.72 4.49 -12.25
N TRP A 524 8.44 4.28 -12.61
CA TRP A 524 7.95 4.12 -13.99
C TRP A 524 6.85 5.09 -14.38
N ILE A 525 6.21 5.75 -13.40
CA ILE A 525 5.22 6.79 -13.65
C ILE A 525 5.96 8.11 -13.46
N THR A 526 6.37 8.70 -14.57
CA THR A 526 7.04 10.01 -14.59
C THR A 526 6.06 11.16 -14.33
N ASP A 527 4.75 10.91 -14.43
CA ASP A 527 3.72 11.93 -14.25
C ASP A 527 3.01 11.82 -12.88
N ALA A 528 3.07 12.88 -12.09
CA ALA A 528 2.39 12.96 -10.80
C ALA A 528 0.87 12.72 -10.92
N ASN A 529 0.27 13.05 -12.06
CA ASN A 529 -1.17 12.93 -12.27
C ASN A 529 -1.64 11.46 -12.42
N GLU A 530 -0.86 10.62 -13.11
CA GLU A 530 -1.14 9.18 -13.22
C GLU A 530 -1.01 8.45 -11.88
N ARG A 531 -0.10 8.91 -11.01
CA ARG A 531 0.05 8.36 -9.67
C ARG A 531 -1.16 8.67 -8.77
N ILE A 532 -1.71 9.87 -8.86
CA ILE A 532 -2.93 10.25 -8.11
C ILE A 532 -4.11 9.42 -8.57
N GLN A 533 -4.30 9.29 -9.90
CA GLN A 533 -5.43 8.54 -10.45
C GLN A 533 -5.35 7.05 -10.12
N SER A 534 -4.17 6.46 -10.19
CA SER A 534 -3.99 5.04 -9.82
C SER A 534 -4.33 4.80 -8.35
N LEU A 535 -3.83 5.63 -7.42
CA LEU A 535 -4.14 5.54 -5.99
C LEU A 535 -5.63 5.74 -5.71
N ALA A 536 -6.26 6.69 -6.40
CA ALA A 536 -7.69 6.94 -6.28
C ALA A 536 -8.54 5.73 -6.70
N ILE A 537 -8.16 5.04 -7.78
CA ILE A 537 -8.81 3.79 -8.22
C ILE A 537 -8.64 2.69 -7.18
N GLU A 538 -7.44 2.55 -6.60
CA GLU A 538 -7.22 1.54 -5.57
C GLU A 538 -8.06 1.82 -4.32
N HIS A 539 -8.07 3.07 -3.85
CA HIS A 539 -8.86 3.46 -2.68
C HIS A 539 -10.37 3.29 -2.93
N SER A 540 -10.87 3.61 -4.13
CA SER A 540 -12.28 3.41 -4.47
C SER A 540 -12.68 1.92 -4.48
N ILE A 541 -11.83 1.04 -5.02
CA ILE A 541 -12.04 -0.41 -4.98
C ILE A 541 -12.07 -0.91 -3.52
N ARG A 542 -11.17 -0.43 -2.65
CA ARG A 542 -11.13 -0.83 -1.23
C ARG A 542 -12.38 -0.38 -0.48
N MET A 543 -12.83 0.85 -0.70
CA MET A 543 -14.08 1.36 -0.11
C MET A 543 -15.29 0.52 -0.54
N SER A 544 -15.28 -0.06 -1.76
CA SER A 544 -16.34 -0.92 -2.28
C SER A 544 -16.33 -2.37 -1.77
N LEU A 545 -15.28 -2.81 -1.05
CA LEU A 545 -15.12 -4.21 -0.67
C LEU A 545 -16.24 -4.76 0.25
N PRO A 546 -16.76 -3.99 1.24
CA PRO A 546 -17.75 -4.52 2.19
C PRO A 546 -19.09 -4.97 1.61
N TRP A 547 -19.41 -4.59 0.37
CA TRP A 547 -20.54 -5.15 -0.35
C TRP A 547 -20.43 -6.67 -0.57
N GLN A 548 -19.21 -7.22 -0.60
CA GLN A 548 -18.99 -8.67 -0.73
C GLN A 548 -19.31 -9.45 0.55
N PHE A 549 -19.47 -8.77 1.70
CA PHE A 549 -19.79 -9.39 2.98
C PHE A 549 -20.82 -8.60 3.79
N ILE A 550 -21.79 -8.04 3.07
CA ILE A 550 -22.85 -7.15 3.60
C ILE A 550 -23.70 -7.77 4.72
N GLN A 551 -23.67 -9.09 4.88
CA GLN A 551 -24.41 -9.82 5.91
C GLN A 551 -23.83 -9.60 7.32
N SER A 552 -22.56 -9.23 7.44
CA SER A 552 -21.87 -9.08 8.73
C SER A 552 -21.62 -7.61 9.08
N GLN A 553 -22.59 -6.95 9.71
CA GLN A 553 -22.49 -5.53 10.09
C GLN A 553 -21.25 -5.24 10.97
N GLN A 554 -20.91 -6.14 11.89
CA GLN A 554 -19.73 -5.99 12.73
C GLN A 554 -18.44 -6.00 11.90
N ALA A 555 -18.30 -6.93 10.95
CA ALA A 555 -17.12 -6.99 10.09
C ALA A 555 -16.98 -5.76 9.20
N ILE A 556 -18.10 -5.18 8.74
CA ILE A 556 -18.11 -3.94 7.95
C ILE A 556 -17.59 -2.76 8.77
N ALA A 557 -18.06 -2.61 10.01
CA ALA A 557 -17.60 -1.55 10.92
C ALA A 557 -16.10 -1.68 11.20
N GLU A 558 -15.65 -2.85 11.65
CA GLU A 558 -14.22 -3.10 11.93
C GLU A 558 -13.33 -2.92 10.69
N TYR A 559 -13.82 -3.28 9.50
CA TYR A 559 -13.11 -3.08 8.24
C TYR A 559 -12.93 -1.61 7.90
N TYR A 560 -13.98 -0.79 8.00
CA TYR A 560 -13.88 0.63 7.66
C TYR A 560 -13.03 1.39 8.69
N ASP A 561 -13.14 1.06 9.97
CA ASP A 561 -12.24 1.60 11.01
C ASP A 561 -10.77 1.35 10.64
N TRP A 562 -10.45 0.13 10.22
CA TRP A 562 -9.11 -0.24 9.74
C TRP A 562 -8.73 0.50 8.44
N LEU A 563 -9.59 0.45 7.42
CA LEU A 563 -9.31 1.00 6.09
C LEU A 563 -9.02 2.50 6.18
N PHE A 564 -9.86 3.28 6.87
CA PHE A 564 -9.66 4.72 6.95
C PHE A 564 -8.46 5.10 7.82
N THR A 565 -8.07 4.25 8.79
CA THR A 565 -6.78 4.40 9.48
C THR A 565 -5.59 4.29 8.51
N CYS A 566 -5.70 3.45 7.47
CA CYS A 566 -4.67 3.34 6.43
C CYS A 566 -4.74 4.47 5.39
N LEU A 567 -5.94 4.93 5.01
CA LEU A 567 -6.13 5.93 3.95
C LEU A 567 -5.83 7.36 4.41
N GLU A 568 -6.23 7.71 5.63
CA GLU A 568 -6.21 9.09 6.13
C GLU A 568 -4.80 9.72 6.11
N PRO A 569 -3.71 9.06 6.53
CA PRO A 569 -2.36 9.64 6.44
C PRO A 569 -1.95 10.01 5.02
N ILE A 570 -2.38 9.24 4.02
CA ILE A 570 -2.08 9.48 2.61
C ILE A 570 -2.91 10.65 2.10
N TRP A 571 -4.18 10.71 2.48
CA TRP A 571 -5.09 11.78 2.10
C TRP A 571 -4.67 13.12 2.71
N GLN A 572 -4.17 13.13 3.95
CA GLN A 572 -3.62 14.32 4.59
C GLN A 572 -2.34 14.82 3.88
N HIS A 573 -1.46 13.91 3.48
CA HIS A 573 -0.25 14.29 2.75
C HIS A 573 -0.54 14.74 1.31
N GLN A 574 -1.56 14.15 0.67
CA GLN A 574 -1.94 14.43 -0.70
C GLN A 574 -3.47 14.53 -0.87
N PRO A 575 -4.06 15.70 -0.57
CA PRO A 575 -5.52 15.89 -0.58
C PRO A 575 -6.18 15.61 -1.94
N SER A 576 -5.46 15.82 -3.05
CA SER A 576 -5.98 15.52 -4.38
C SER A 576 -6.28 14.04 -4.61
N VAL A 577 -5.65 13.13 -3.86
CA VAL A 577 -5.97 11.69 -3.89
C VAL A 577 -7.31 11.43 -3.20
N ARG A 578 -7.63 12.16 -2.12
CA ARG A 578 -8.91 12.05 -1.40
C ARG A 578 -10.06 12.42 -2.33
N ASP A 579 -10.00 13.60 -2.94
CA ASP A 579 -11.05 14.08 -3.85
C ASP A 579 -11.21 13.15 -5.05
N ALA A 580 -10.10 12.73 -5.66
CA ALA A 580 -10.13 11.80 -6.78
C ALA A 580 -10.71 10.42 -6.38
N ALA A 581 -10.35 9.89 -5.19
CA ALA A 581 -10.86 8.61 -4.71
C ALA A 581 -12.37 8.65 -4.47
N ILE A 582 -12.86 9.73 -3.85
CA ILE A 582 -14.30 9.94 -3.59
C ILE A 582 -15.06 10.05 -4.92
N ASN A 583 -14.56 10.86 -5.87
CA ASN A 583 -15.20 11.00 -7.19
C ASN A 583 -15.24 9.65 -7.94
N ARG A 584 -14.15 8.89 -7.96
CA ARG A 584 -14.11 7.55 -8.58
C ARG A 584 -15.03 6.55 -7.90
N PHE A 585 -15.14 6.63 -6.58
CA PHE A 585 -16.04 5.79 -5.82
C PHE A 585 -17.51 6.11 -6.11
N ALA A 586 -17.85 7.40 -6.18
CA ALA A 586 -19.16 7.89 -6.60
C ALA A 586 -19.52 7.39 -8.01
N GLU A 587 -18.63 7.59 -8.99
CA GLU A 587 -18.79 7.09 -10.36
C GLU A 587 -19.03 5.56 -10.38
N LEU A 588 -18.24 4.81 -9.62
CA LEU A 588 -18.36 3.35 -9.53
C LEU A 588 -19.72 2.92 -8.97
N MET A 589 -20.20 3.57 -7.89
CA MET A 589 -21.51 3.24 -7.32
C MET A 589 -22.65 3.54 -8.30
N VAL A 590 -22.67 4.71 -8.93
CA VAL A 590 -23.72 5.09 -9.89
C VAL A 590 -23.76 4.11 -11.05
N ASN A 591 -22.61 3.78 -11.62
CA ASN A 591 -22.51 2.81 -12.72
C ASN A 591 -23.02 1.42 -12.32
N GLN A 592 -22.70 0.95 -11.10
CA GLN A 592 -23.18 -0.34 -10.60
C GLN A 592 -24.68 -0.36 -10.37
N ILE A 593 -25.27 0.69 -9.77
CA ILE A 593 -26.72 0.80 -9.56
C ILE A 593 -27.46 0.79 -10.90
N GLN A 594 -26.98 1.56 -11.87
CA GLN A 594 -27.58 1.60 -13.22
C GLN A 594 -27.48 0.25 -13.92
N SER A 595 -26.32 -0.41 -13.84
CA SER A 595 -26.11 -1.75 -14.42
C SER A 595 -27.05 -2.79 -13.81
N LEU A 596 -27.15 -2.84 -12.47
CA LEU A 596 -28.00 -3.80 -11.76
C LEU A 596 -29.50 -3.56 -12.03
N SER A 597 -29.93 -2.29 -12.06
CA SER A 597 -31.32 -1.94 -12.39
C SER A 597 -31.70 -2.41 -13.80
N GLN A 598 -30.79 -2.25 -14.78
CA GLN A 598 -31.02 -2.69 -16.15
C GLN A 598 -31.00 -4.21 -16.31
N GLN A 599 -30.09 -4.91 -15.63
CA GLN A 599 -29.90 -6.36 -15.77
C GLN A 599 -30.98 -7.17 -15.04
N GLU A 600 -31.28 -6.81 -13.79
CA GLU A 600 -32.15 -7.60 -12.93
C GLU A 600 -33.61 -7.11 -12.94
N LYS A 601 -33.92 -6.00 -13.63
CA LYS A 601 -35.23 -5.32 -13.61
C LYS A 601 -35.73 -5.03 -12.19
N ILE A 602 -34.80 -4.84 -11.26
CA ILE A 602 -35.09 -4.48 -9.87
C ILE A 602 -35.27 -2.96 -9.80
N ASP A 603 -36.22 -2.55 -8.97
CA ASP A 603 -36.48 -1.14 -8.70
C ASP A 603 -35.24 -0.47 -8.09
N ILE A 604 -34.94 0.75 -8.55
CA ILE A 604 -33.76 1.51 -8.15
C ILE A 604 -33.77 1.73 -6.64
N ASP A 605 -34.94 1.97 -6.05
CA ASP A 605 -35.10 2.22 -4.61
C ASP A 605 -34.67 1.00 -3.78
N SER A 606 -34.95 -0.22 -4.26
CA SER A 606 -34.54 -1.46 -3.60
C SER A 606 -33.03 -1.72 -3.73
N ILE A 607 -32.43 -1.35 -4.86
CA ILE A 607 -30.97 -1.44 -5.07
C ILE A 607 -30.25 -0.42 -4.18
N VAL A 608 -30.77 0.80 -4.09
CA VAL A 608 -30.19 1.86 -3.26
C VAL A 608 -30.22 1.46 -1.77
N GLU A 609 -31.29 0.84 -1.27
CA GLU A 609 -31.32 0.28 0.10
C GLU A 609 -30.20 -0.73 0.38
N TRP A 610 -29.82 -1.53 -0.62
CA TRP A 610 -28.69 -2.45 -0.50
C TRP A 610 -27.37 -1.69 -0.43
N PHE A 611 -27.19 -0.64 -1.23
CA PHE A 611 -25.98 0.19 -1.24
C PHE A 611 -25.79 1.04 0.03
N ILE A 612 -26.87 1.37 0.74
CA ILE A 612 -26.78 2.18 1.97
C ILE A 612 -26.17 1.42 3.14
N ARG A 613 -26.35 0.10 3.22
CA ARG A 613 -25.99 -0.68 4.41
C ARG A 613 -24.50 -0.63 4.77
N PRO A 614 -23.54 -0.67 3.83
CA PRO A 614 -22.14 -0.48 4.19
C PRO A 614 -21.79 0.98 4.48
N LEU A 615 -22.38 1.90 3.71
CA LEU A 615 -22.10 3.34 3.78
C LEU A 615 -22.44 3.96 5.15
N GLN A 616 -23.37 3.39 5.91
CA GLN A 616 -23.67 3.85 7.28
C GLN A 616 -22.45 3.73 8.23
N PHE A 617 -21.42 2.96 7.88
CA PHE A 617 -20.22 2.80 8.71
C PHE A 617 -19.04 3.66 8.23
N PHE A 618 -19.26 4.57 7.26
CA PHE A 618 -18.24 5.54 6.86
C PHE A 618 -18.03 6.59 7.97
N PRO A 619 -16.82 7.17 8.07
CA PRO A 619 -16.60 8.41 8.82
C PRO A 619 -17.53 9.52 8.33
N ASP A 620 -18.09 10.29 9.27
CA ASP A 620 -19.13 11.29 8.99
C ASP A 620 -18.68 12.33 7.95
N ASP A 621 -17.42 12.78 8.02
CA ASP A 621 -16.85 13.76 7.09
C ASP A 621 -16.74 13.22 5.66
N ILE A 622 -16.39 11.95 5.49
CA ILE A 622 -16.30 11.29 4.17
C ILE A 622 -17.70 11.01 3.64
N LEU A 623 -18.63 10.60 4.51
CA LEU A 623 -20.02 10.38 4.14
C LEU A 623 -20.69 11.68 3.69
N GLU A 624 -20.49 12.79 4.40
CA GLU A 624 -20.99 14.11 4.00
C GLU A 624 -20.45 14.54 2.63
N LEU A 625 -19.14 14.38 2.40
CA LEU A 625 -18.53 14.67 1.10
C LEU A 625 -19.14 13.82 -0.02
N LEU A 626 -19.29 12.51 0.20
CA LEU A 626 -19.89 11.61 -0.77
C LEU A 626 -21.35 11.97 -1.07
N LEU A 627 -22.13 12.34 -0.06
CA LEU A 627 -23.54 12.72 -0.20
C LEU A 627 -23.73 14.10 -0.84
N SER A 628 -22.72 14.97 -0.77
CA SER A 628 -22.68 16.25 -1.49
C SER A 628 -22.21 16.12 -2.95
N HIS A 629 -21.78 14.93 -3.38
CA HIS A 629 -21.32 14.71 -4.75
C HIS A 629 -22.49 14.75 -5.73
N ALA A 630 -22.36 15.55 -6.80
CA ALA A 630 -23.44 15.84 -7.75
C ALA A 630 -24.11 14.60 -8.35
N ASP A 631 -23.34 13.53 -8.59
CA ASP A 631 -23.87 12.28 -9.16
C ASP A 631 -24.54 11.35 -8.13
N ILE A 632 -24.27 11.55 -6.83
CA ILE A 632 -24.75 10.68 -5.73
C ILE A 632 -25.92 11.31 -4.98
N GLU A 633 -25.87 12.63 -4.79
CA GLU A 633 -26.87 13.42 -4.08
C GLU A 633 -28.31 13.06 -4.52
N PRO A 634 -28.66 12.99 -5.82
CA PRO A 634 -30.04 12.71 -6.25
C PRO A 634 -30.56 11.31 -5.85
N HIS A 635 -29.65 10.35 -5.66
CA HIS A 635 -30.00 8.95 -5.43
C HIS A 635 -30.01 8.59 -3.93
N PHE A 636 -29.06 9.13 -3.18
CA PHE A 636 -28.78 8.68 -1.81
C PHE A 636 -29.19 9.68 -0.73
N GLN A 637 -29.23 10.97 -1.05
CA GLN A 637 -29.47 12.03 -0.05
C GLN A 637 -30.79 11.82 0.73
N ARG A 638 -31.86 11.34 0.09
CA ARG A 638 -33.16 11.06 0.76
C ARG A 638 -33.11 9.97 1.83
N TYR A 639 -32.09 9.11 1.80
CA TYR A 639 -31.96 7.99 2.72
C TYR A 639 -31.00 8.27 3.89
N PHE A 640 -30.08 9.22 3.70
CA PHE A 640 -29.14 9.65 4.75
C PHE A 640 -29.53 10.97 5.41
N LEU A 641 -30.31 11.82 4.73
CA LEU A 641 -30.85 13.03 5.34
C LEU A 641 -32.14 12.73 6.10
N THR A 642 -32.07 12.99 7.40
CA THR A 642 -33.15 13.01 8.39
C THR A 642 -33.46 11.66 9.04
N GLY A 643 -32.60 11.23 9.97
CA GLY A 643 -32.85 10.13 10.90
C GLY A 643 -32.14 10.32 12.23
N CYS A 644 -32.57 9.61 13.27
CA CYS A 644 -31.93 9.59 14.58
C CYS A 644 -31.17 8.27 14.74
N ARG A 645 -29.85 8.33 14.89
CA ARG A 645 -29.00 7.17 15.12
C ARG A 645 -28.57 7.08 16.57
N ILE A 646 -28.62 5.88 17.14
CA ILE A 646 -28.19 5.58 18.51
C ILE A 646 -27.17 4.45 18.44
N ASP A 647 -25.88 4.80 18.29
CA ASP A 647 -24.80 3.85 18.02
C ASP A 647 -24.61 2.81 19.11
N SER A 648 -24.69 3.22 20.37
CA SER A 648 -24.56 2.32 21.53
C SER A 648 -25.66 1.25 21.61
N LEU A 649 -26.76 1.41 20.88
CA LEU A 649 -27.84 0.43 20.77
C LEU A 649 -27.97 -0.17 19.37
N VAL A 650 -27.17 0.29 18.39
CA VAL A 650 -27.25 -0.08 16.97
C VAL A 650 -28.68 0.09 16.44
N LEU A 651 -29.25 1.28 16.66
CA LEU A 651 -30.61 1.64 16.22
C LEU A 651 -30.57 2.86 15.29
N PHE A 652 -31.38 2.81 14.24
CA PHE A 652 -31.63 3.93 13.33
C PHE A 652 -33.13 4.14 13.17
N PHE A 653 -33.59 5.37 13.41
CA PHE A 653 -34.97 5.80 13.17
C PHE A 653 -34.99 6.80 12.02
N THR A 654 -35.94 6.68 11.09
CA THR A 654 -36.19 7.80 10.16
C THR A 654 -36.69 9.02 10.93
N ALA A 655 -36.54 10.24 10.39
CA ALA A 655 -36.97 11.45 11.09
C ALA A 655 -38.49 11.49 11.31
N THR A 656 -39.27 10.91 10.40
CA THR A 656 -40.72 10.78 10.54
C THR A 656 -41.08 9.82 11.68
N GLU A 657 -40.44 8.65 11.76
CA GLU A 657 -40.62 7.69 12.85
C GLU A 657 -40.18 8.25 14.19
N TRP A 658 -38.99 8.86 14.23
CA TRP A 658 -38.46 9.46 15.46
C TRP A 658 -39.36 10.60 15.95
N THR A 659 -39.91 11.39 15.02
CA THR A 659 -40.88 12.46 15.35
C THR A 659 -42.15 11.90 15.92
N LYS A 660 -42.74 10.90 15.27
CA LYS A 660 -43.93 10.24 15.80
C LYS A 660 -43.69 9.63 17.19
N PHE A 661 -42.58 8.91 17.39
CA PHE A 661 -42.27 8.27 18.67
C PHE A 661 -41.98 9.27 19.78
N THR A 662 -41.23 10.34 19.49
CA THR A 662 -40.94 11.37 20.49
C THR A 662 -42.19 12.19 20.84
N GLU A 663 -43.08 12.49 19.89
CA GLU A 663 -44.38 13.13 20.15
C GLU A 663 -45.29 12.23 20.99
N ASP A 664 -45.45 10.96 20.61
CA ASP A 664 -46.21 9.98 21.38
C ASP A 664 -45.66 9.83 22.82
N CYS A 665 -44.34 9.84 22.95
CA CYS A 665 -43.65 9.73 24.24
C CYS A 665 -43.81 10.98 25.11
N ILE A 666 -43.74 12.19 24.55
CA ILE A 666 -44.03 13.44 25.27
C ILE A 666 -45.45 13.43 25.83
N ASN A 667 -46.42 12.92 25.06
CA ASN A 667 -47.82 12.87 25.47
C ASN A 667 -48.12 11.79 26.51
N LYS A 668 -47.44 10.63 26.45
CA LYS A 668 -47.73 9.45 27.29
C LYS A 668 -46.72 9.21 28.42
N GLY A 669 -45.61 9.94 28.44
CA GLY A 669 -44.48 9.76 29.36
C GLY A 669 -43.57 8.60 28.96
N THR A 670 -44.10 7.38 28.85
CA THR A 670 -43.34 6.20 28.41
C THR A 670 -44.09 5.45 27.32
N ILE A 671 -43.39 5.07 26.26
CA ILE A 671 -43.91 4.21 25.18
C ILE A 671 -43.00 3.00 24.94
N GLN A 672 -43.58 1.94 24.39
CA GLN A 672 -42.84 0.72 24.03
C GLN A 672 -43.05 0.33 22.56
N PRO A 673 -42.49 1.08 21.60
CA PRO A 673 -42.60 0.75 20.20
C PRO A 673 -41.82 -0.53 19.84
N ILE A 674 -42.30 -1.24 18.83
CA ILE A 674 -41.55 -2.29 18.15
C ILE A 674 -40.89 -1.62 16.93
N HIS A 675 -39.57 -1.74 16.82
CA HIS A 675 -38.78 -1.17 15.74
C HIS A 675 -37.69 -2.15 15.35
N GLN A 676 -37.55 -2.46 14.05
CA GLN A 676 -36.58 -3.44 13.53
C GLN A 676 -36.61 -4.78 14.31
N ASP A 677 -37.82 -5.32 14.52
CA ASP A 677 -38.09 -6.55 15.28
C ASP A 677 -37.62 -6.57 16.75
N ARG A 678 -37.25 -5.39 17.30
CA ARG A 678 -36.83 -5.23 18.69
C ARG A 678 -37.86 -4.42 19.47
N ARG A 679 -38.08 -4.79 20.74
CA ARG A 679 -38.91 -4.02 21.67
C ARG A 679 -38.05 -2.94 22.31
N ILE A 680 -38.39 -1.68 22.06
CA ILE A 680 -37.68 -0.52 22.59
C ILE A 680 -38.56 0.11 23.67
N THR A 681 -37.96 0.59 24.75
CA THR A 681 -38.65 1.45 25.73
C THR A 681 -38.12 2.86 25.58
N LEU A 682 -39.02 3.82 25.27
CA LEU A 682 -38.70 5.24 25.19
C LEU A 682 -39.43 5.95 26.33
N THR A 683 -38.70 6.70 27.16
CA THR A 683 -39.27 7.48 28.27
C THR A 683 -38.86 8.94 28.15
N PHE A 684 -39.83 9.84 28.20
CA PHE A 684 -39.61 11.28 28.22
C PHE A 684 -39.52 11.77 29.67
N ASN A 685 -38.43 12.43 30.01
CA ASN A 685 -38.21 13.05 31.30
C ASN A 685 -38.25 14.57 31.14
N PRO A 686 -39.41 15.22 31.35
CA PRO A 686 -39.53 16.67 31.25
C PRO A 686 -38.73 17.34 32.36
N ARG A 687 -37.85 18.26 31.99
CA ARG A 687 -37.14 19.11 32.94
C ARG A 687 -36.95 20.48 32.29
N LYS A 688 -37.62 21.49 32.87
CA LYS A 688 -37.55 22.96 32.63
C LYS A 688 -37.13 23.46 31.23
N GLY A 689 -37.46 22.73 30.18
CA GLY A 689 -37.18 23.05 28.78
C GLY A 689 -35.79 22.57 28.33
N ILE A 690 -34.73 23.19 28.86
CA ILE A 690 -33.36 22.96 28.38
C ILE A 690 -32.75 21.62 28.79
N ASP A 691 -33.27 20.99 29.85
CA ASP A 691 -32.86 19.70 30.39
C ASP A 691 -33.83 18.55 30.07
N ASP A 692 -34.72 18.75 29.10
CA ASP A 692 -35.60 17.72 28.57
C ASP A 692 -34.80 16.56 27.97
N THR A 693 -35.06 15.34 28.42
CA THR A 693 -34.33 14.14 27.96
C THR A 693 -35.28 13.01 27.55
N PHE A 694 -34.84 12.20 26.58
CA PHE A 694 -35.41 10.91 26.25
C PHE A 694 -34.47 9.79 26.69
N THR A 695 -34.97 8.87 27.51
CA THR A 695 -34.26 7.64 27.84
C THR A 695 -34.72 6.55 26.88
N VAL A 696 -33.79 6.00 26.08
CA VAL A 696 -34.02 4.90 25.15
C VAL A 696 -33.37 3.64 25.73
N SER A 697 -34.15 2.58 25.94
CA SER A 697 -33.64 1.28 26.35
C SER A 697 -34.01 0.20 25.34
N ALA A 698 -33.03 -0.60 24.91
CA ALA A 698 -33.23 -1.69 23.95
C ALA A 698 -32.31 -2.89 24.26
N GLN A 699 -32.69 -4.07 23.77
CA GLN A 699 -31.87 -5.26 23.88
C GLN A 699 -30.70 -5.19 22.87
N MET A 700 -29.47 -5.23 23.39
CA MET A 700 -28.23 -5.25 22.62
C MET A 700 -27.97 -6.63 22.02
N ALA A 701 -27.05 -6.73 21.06
CA ALA A 701 -26.72 -7.98 20.36
C ALA A 701 -26.24 -9.12 21.29
N ASN A 702 -25.73 -8.79 22.49
CA ASN A 702 -25.32 -9.75 23.51
C ASN A 702 -26.46 -10.20 24.46
N GLY A 703 -27.70 -9.76 24.21
CA GLY A 703 -28.88 -10.10 25.01
C GLY A 703 -29.12 -9.22 26.25
N GLN A 704 -28.21 -8.30 26.60
CA GLN A 704 -28.39 -7.35 27.72
C GLN A 704 -29.20 -6.11 27.30
N ILE A 705 -29.86 -5.45 28.25
CA ILE A 705 -30.59 -4.20 28.01
C ILE A 705 -29.62 -3.03 28.15
N GLY A 706 -29.32 -2.35 27.04
CA GLY A 706 -28.59 -1.07 27.05
C GLY A 706 -29.56 0.09 27.25
N THR A 707 -29.10 1.19 27.86
CA THR A 707 -29.90 2.41 28.07
C THR A 707 -29.09 3.65 27.71
N VAL A 708 -29.70 4.57 26.97
CA VAL A 708 -29.08 5.81 26.48
C VAL A 708 -29.99 6.99 26.82
N ASN A 709 -29.42 8.05 27.37
CA ASN A 709 -30.14 9.31 27.61
C ASN A 709 -29.79 10.31 26.51
N MET A 710 -30.81 10.81 25.82
CA MET A 710 -30.69 11.75 24.72
C MET A 710 -31.30 13.10 25.12
N LEU A 711 -30.51 14.16 25.08
CA LEU A 711 -30.96 15.52 25.35
C LEU A 711 -31.80 16.04 24.16
N SER A 712 -32.95 16.67 24.41
CA SER A 712 -33.85 17.15 23.35
C SER A 712 -34.54 18.46 23.72
N PRO A 713 -33.76 19.55 23.89
CA PRO A 713 -34.20 20.79 24.52
C PRO A 713 -35.28 21.55 23.76
N TYR A 714 -35.51 21.27 22.48
CA TYR A 714 -36.47 22.01 21.64
C TYR A 714 -37.67 21.16 21.20
N ARG A 715 -37.77 19.90 21.64
CA ARG A 715 -38.79 18.98 21.13
C ARG A 715 -40.20 19.38 21.55
N ARG A 716 -40.37 19.83 22.80
CA ARG A 716 -41.65 20.37 23.29
C ARG A 716 -42.03 21.69 22.61
N LEU A 717 -41.06 22.57 22.31
CA LEU A 717 -41.29 23.83 21.58
C LEU A 717 -41.85 23.60 20.15
N LYS A 718 -41.49 22.48 19.53
CA LYS A 718 -41.94 22.10 18.18
C LYS A 718 -43.15 21.16 18.18
N HIS A 719 -43.67 20.81 19.35
CA HIS A 719 -44.72 19.81 19.48
C HIS A 719 -46.05 20.29 18.89
N PRO A 720 -46.89 19.44 18.27
CA PRO A 720 -48.18 19.85 17.67
C PRO A 720 -49.20 20.39 18.67
N LEU A 721 -49.19 19.93 19.93
CA LEU A 721 -50.07 20.43 20.99
C LEU A 721 -49.55 21.75 21.59
N ALA A 722 -50.40 22.77 21.60
CA ALA A 722 -50.10 24.09 22.17
C ALA A 722 -49.71 24.03 23.66
N SER A 723 -50.32 23.13 24.44
CA SER A 723 -50.00 22.97 25.87
C SER A 723 -48.53 22.60 26.09
N GLN A 724 -47.96 21.70 25.28
CA GLN A 724 -46.56 21.29 25.39
C GLN A 724 -45.59 22.43 25.02
N ARG A 725 -45.95 23.26 24.04
CA ARG A 725 -45.15 24.43 23.65
C ARG A 725 -45.17 25.51 24.73
N ILE A 726 -46.32 25.72 25.36
CA ILE A 726 -46.47 26.67 26.46
C ILE A 726 -45.78 26.18 27.73
N ASP A 727 -45.90 24.90 28.08
CA ASP A 727 -45.18 24.31 29.22
C ASP A 727 -43.66 24.41 29.05
N TRP A 728 -43.17 24.35 27.81
CA TRP A 728 -41.77 24.61 27.50
C TRP A 728 -41.38 26.08 27.72
N LEU A 729 -42.19 27.02 27.18
CA LEU A 729 -41.98 28.47 27.34
C LEU A 729 -41.97 28.86 28.84
N ASP A 730 -42.94 28.36 29.60
CA ASP A 730 -43.06 28.60 31.03
C ASP A 730 -41.84 28.06 31.78
N GLY A 731 -41.34 26.87 31.41
CA GLY A 731 -40.14 26.28 32.00
C GLY A 731 -38.87 27.12 31.76
N MET A 732 -38.76 27.73 30.58
CA MET A 732 -37.63 28.59 30.20
C MET A 732 -37.70 29.95 30.93
N ILE A 733 -38.88 30.56 31.05
CA ILE A 733 -39.08 31.82 31.79
C ILE A 733 -38.85 31.62 33.28
N GLN A 734 -39.44 30.57 33.87
CA GLN A 734 -39.24 30.24 35.30
C GLN A 734 -37.77 29.96 35.65
N SER A 735 -36.99 29.51 34.67
CA SER A 735 -35.54 29.27 34.85
C SER A 735 -34.70 30.54 34.64
N GLY A 736 -35.30 31.67 34.30
CA GLY A 736 -34.59 32.92 33.99
C GLY A 736 -33.78 32.86 32.69
N LEU A 737 -34.08 31.91 31.81
CA LEU A 737 -33.37 31.72 30.54
C LEU A 737 -33.98 32.54 29.39
N LEU A 738 -35.23 32.96 29.56
CA LEU A 738 -35.96 33.91 28.69
C LEU A 738 -36.56 35.04 29.54
N ASN A 739 -36.74 36.22 28.94
CA ASN A 739 -37.30 37.38 29.63
C ASN A 739 -38.83 37.29 29.72
N ALA A 740 -39.42 38.02 30.67
CA ALA A 740 -40.87 38.15 30.79
C ALA A 740 -41.50 38.87 29.56
N ASP A 741 -40.75 39.71 28.86
CA ASP A 741 -41.20 40.36 27.62
C ASP A 741 -41.33 39.37 26.45
N ASP A 742 -40.51 38.32 26.43
CA ASP A 742 -40.61 37.24 25.45
C ASP A 742 -41.90 36.44 25.64
N ASP A 743 -42.39 36.36 26.87
CA ASP A 743 -43.67 35.74 27.17
C ASP A 743 -44.82 36.46 26.47
N ALA A 744 -44.87 37.78 26.60
CA ALA A 744 -45.88 38.61 25.98
C ALA A 744 -45.79 38.58 24.45
N GLN A 745 -44.58 38.46 23.89
CA GLN A 745 -44.35 38.44 22.44
C GLN A 745 -44.69 37.09 21.79
N TYR A 746 -44.33 35.97 22.43
CA TYR A 746 -44.36 34.65 21.78
C TYR A 746 -45.51 33.75 22.25
N ARG A 747 -46.09 33.94 23.45
CA ARG A 747 -47.14 33.05 23.99
C ARG A 747 -48.34 32.92 23.06
N THR A 748 -48.90 34.03 22.57
CA THR A 748 -50.06 34.03 21.67
C THR A 748 -49.74 33.38 20.31
N ARG A 749 -48.52 33.57 19.79
CA ARG A 749 -48.09 32.99 18.51
C ARG A 749 -47.85 31.49 18.61
N LEU A 750 -47.27 31.03 19.74
CA LEU A 750 -47.07 29.61 20.03
C LEU A 750 -48.39 28.87 20.30
N GLN A 751 -49.43 29.56 20.76
CA GLN A 751 -50.77 28.98 20.88
C GLN A 751 -51.52 28.85 19.55
N SER A 752 -51.03 29.49 18.48
CA SER A 752 -51.65 29.43 17.16
C SER A 752 -51.31 28.13 16.42
N ASP A 753 -52.08 27.82 15.37
CA ASP A 753 -51.83 26.69 14.48
C ASP A 753 -50.63 26.94 13.53
N ASP A 754 -50.22 28.20 13.36
CA ASP A 754 -49.04 28.62 12.58
C ASP A 754 -47.87 29.01 13.51
N PHE A 755 -47.57 28.13 14.46
CA PHE A 755 -46.55 28.37 15.48
C PHE A 755 -45.11 28.18 14.97
N GLN A 756 -44.91 27.56 13.79
CA GLN A 756 -43.60 27.14 13.30
C GLN A 756 -42.60 28.29 13.23
N LEU A 757 -43.04 29.43 12.71
CA LEU A 757 -42.21 30.62 12.58
C LEU A 757 -41.85 31.22 13.96
N ALA A 758 -42.79 31.19 14.92
CA ALA A 758 -42.52 31.61 16.30
C ALA A 758 -41.58 30.66 17.03
N SER A 759 -41.71 29.34 16.82
CA SER A 759 -40.82 28.33 17.39
C SER A 759 -39.40 28.42 16.82
N GLU A 760 -39.23 28.68 15.53
CA GLU A 760 -37.90 28.89 14.93
C GLU A 760 -37.29 30.22 15.37
N GLU A 761 -38.06 31.31 15.43
CA GLU A 761 -37.60 32.58 16.01
C GLU A 761 -37.10 32.41 17.45
N LEU A 762 -37.89 31.71 18.29
CA LEU A 762 -37.55 31.51 19.69
C LEU A 762 -36.39 30.54 19.88
N LYS A 763 -36.31 29.47 19.07
CA LYS A 763 -35.16 28.56 19.03
C LYS A 763 -33.88 29.30 18.62
N ASN A 764 -33.95 30.13 17.58
CA ASN A 764 -32.83 30.96 17.17
C ASN A 764 -32.44 31.91 18.30
N LYS A 765 -33.38 32.62 18.91
CA LYS A 765 -33.09 33.48 20.07
C LYS A 765 -32.41 32.72 21.21
N CYS A 766 -32.83 31.49 21.49
CA CYS A 766 -32.21 30.62 22.48
C CYS A 766 -30.77 30.24 22.11
N LEU A 767 -30.50 29.85 20.86
CA LEU A 767 -29.14 29.52 20.40
C LEU A 767 -28.17 30.71 20.44
N HIS A 768 -28.70 31.94 20.35
CA HIS A 768 -27.94 33.18 20.41
C HIS A 768 -27.96 33.83 21.80
N SER A 769 -28.54 33.17 22.81
CA SER A 769 -28.56 33.65 24.18
C SER A 769 -27.43 33.00 24.97
N GLY A 770 -26.51 33.83 25.48
CA GLY A 770 -25.43 33.37 26.36
C GLY A 770 -25.94 32.58 27.58
N ASN A 771 -27.15 32.91 28.06
CA ASN A 771 -27.78 32.28 29.22
C ASN A 771 -28.23 30.85 28.93
N VAL A 772 -28.82 30.66 27.76
CA VAL A 772 -29.22 29.34 27.28
C VAL A 772 -27.97 28.52 26.94
N PHE A 773 -26.96 29.12 26.32
CA PHE A 773 -25.71 28.46 25.96
C PHE A 773 -24.99 27.80 27.15
N PHE A 774 -24.69 28.53 28.23
CA PHE A 774 -24.01 27.93 29.40
C PHE A 774 -24.96 27.12 30.30
N ALA A 775 -26.28 27.25 30.17
CA ALA A 775 -27.20 26.32 30.81
C ALA A 775 -27.27 24.98 30.06
N TYR A 776 -27.06 24.99 28.74
CA TYR A 776 -27.08 23.81 27.88
C TYR A 776 -25.75 23.06 27.83
N ALA A 777 -24.62 23.79 27.84
CA ALA A 777 -23.28 23.21 27.71
C ALA A 777 -22.96 22.15 28.80
N PRO A 778 -23.19 22.37 30.10
CA PRO A 778 -22.95 21.34 31.13
C PRO A 778 -23.77 20.06 30.91
N LEU A 779 -24.97 20.17 30.33
CA LEU A 779 -25.88 19.05 30.07
C LEU A 779 -25.43 18.19 28.88
N ILE A 780 -24.96 18.82 27.81
CA ILE A 780 -24.34 18.09 26.67
C ILE A 780 -23.03 17.45 27.12
N LEU A 781 -22.21 18.19 27.87
CA LEU A 781 -20.85 17.81 28.21
C LEU A 781 -20.75 16.84 29.40
N GLY A 782 -21.89 16.47 30.01
CA GLY A 782 -21.96 15.50 31.11
C GLY A 782 -21.40 16.00 32.44
N ILE A 783 -21.35 17.32 32.67
CA ILE A 783 -20.75 17.92 33.87
C ILE A 783 -21.77 17.91 35.02
N GLN A 784 -21.63 16.97 35.96
CA GLN A 784 -22.65 16.72 37.00
C GLN A 784 -22.66 17.71 38.20
N ASP A 785 -21.67 18.60 38.32
CA ASP A 785 -21.36 19.31 39.58
C ASP A 785 -21.53 20.85 39.59
N ILE A 786 -21.98 21.47 38.49
CA ILE A 786 -22.14 22.94 38.48
C ILE A 786 -23.53 23.31 39.00
N GLN A 787 -23.61 23.84 40.22
CA GLN A 787 -24.89 24.30 40.79
C GLN A 787 -25.45 25.50 40.02
N ARG A 788 -26.78 25.56 39.83
CA ARG A 788 -27.48 26.65 39.10
C ARG A 788 -27.17 28.05 39.64
N ALA A 789 -26.92 28.19 40.95
CA ALA A 789 -26.53 29.46 41.55
C ALA A 789 -25.19 29.99 40.97
N HIS A 790 -24.26 29.09 40.65
CA HIS A 790 -22.95 29.43 40.09
C HIS A 790 -23.00 29.75 38.58
N LEU A 791 -24.04 29.31 37.86
CA LEU A 791 -24.26 29.71 36.46
C LEU A 791 -24.76 31.16 36.38
N ALA A 792 -25.64 31.57 37.30
CA ALA A 792 -26.07 32.96 37.42
C ALA A 792 -24.90 33.92 37.74
N GLU A 793 -23.76 33.41 38.22
CA GLU A 793 -22.52 34.16 38.47
C GLU A 793 -21.71 34.47 37.20
N ILE A 794 -21.81 33.62 36.17
CA ILE A 794 -21.04 33.70 34.92
C ILE A 794 -21.83 34.39 33.79
N LEU A 795 -23.16 34.39 33.90
CA LEU A 795 -24.08 34.75 32.81
C LEU A 795 -24.47 36.26 32.82
N PRO A 796 -24.44 36.96 31.66
CA PRO A 796 -25.01 38.30 31.55
C PRO A 796 -26.56 38.28 31.53
N PRO A 797 -27.27 39.33 31.96
CA PRO A 797 -28.71 39.46 31.67
C PRO A 797 -28.92 39.48 30.14
N ILE A 798 -29.95 38.79 29.65
CA ILE A 798 -30.25 38.57 28.22
C ILE A 798 -29.93 39.81 27.36
N VAL A 799 -29.00 39.65 26.42
CA VAL A 799 -28.59 40.70 25.47
C VAL A 799 -28.92 40.25 24.06
N ASP A 800 -29.61 41.09 23.28
CA ASP A 800 -29.83 40.86 21.84
C ASP A 800 -28.49 41.02 21.09
N ILE A 801 -27.81 39.89 20.84
CA ILE A 801 -26.53 39.82 20.12
C ILE A 801 -26.71 40.10 18.60
N ILE A 802 -27.95 39.98 18.10
CA ILE A 802 -28.30 40.03 16.67
C ILE A 802 -27.99 41.40 16.03
N ALA A 803 -28.01 42.50 16.78
CA ALA A 803 -27.71 43.82 16.23
C ALA A 803 -26.25 43.99 15.76
N SER A 804 -25.33 43.11 16.18
CA SER A 804 -23.89 43.17 15.88
C SER A 804 -23.44 42.29 14.69
N VAL A 805 -24.25 41.31 14.27
CA VAL A 805 -23.82 40.25 13.33
C VAL A 805 -24.11 40.58 11.86
N SER A 806 -25.16 41.36 11.57
CA SER A 806 -25.51 41.76 10.19
C SER A 806 -24.46 42.63 9.48
N LEU A 807 -23.38 43.01 10.18
CA LEU A 807 -22.33 43.92 9.70
C LEU A 807 -21.14 43.20 9.04
N ILE A 808 -20.98 41.89 9.24
CA ILE A 808 -19.82 41.12 8.73
C ILE A 808 -19.92 40.90 7.21
N THR A 809 -21.14 40.84 6.68
CA THR A 809 -21.43 40.80 5.24
C THR A 809 -21.71 42.18 4.65
N ALA A 810 -21.74 43.22 5.50
CA ALA A 810 -22.06 44.58 5.09
C ALA A 810 -20.81 45.30 4.58
N SER A 811 -20.99 46.18 3.60
CA SER A 811 -19.92 47.05 3.15
C SER A 811 -19.47 47.99 4.27
N ALA A 812 -18.21 48.45 4.24
CA ALA A 812 -17.70 49.39 5.22
C ALA A 812 -18.57 50.68 5.34
N ALA A 813 -19.31 51.04 4.29
CA ALA A 813 -20.22 52.18 4.26
C ALA A 813 -21.52 51.94 5.04
N GLU A 814 -22.05 50.72 5.00
CA GLU A 814 -23.20 50.28 5.80
C GLU A 814 -22.81 50.17 7.28
N THR A 815 -21.59 49.69 7.55
CA THR A 815 -21.02 49.65 8.91
C THR A 815 -20.83 51.05 9.49
N ALA A 816 -20.35 52.01 8.68
CA ALA A 816 -20.25 53.41 9.06
C ALA A 816 -21.63 54.03 9.37
N HIS A 817 -22.64 53.77 8.54
CA HIS A 817 -24.01 54.23 8.81
C HIS A 817 -24.56 53.66 10.11
N TRP A 818 -24.40 52.35 10.36
CA TRP A 818 -24.87 51.73 11.60
C TRP A 818 -24.15 52.27 12.85
N LEU A 819 -22.83 52.51 12.77
CA LEU A 819 -22.05 53.05 13.89
C LEU A 819 -22.57 54.42 14.34
N PHE A 820 -22.95 55.29 13.39
CA PHE A 820 -23.23 56.72 13.64
C PHE A 820 -24.69 57.16 13.41
N ALA A 821 -25.62 56.26 13.12
CA ALA A 821 -27.04 56.58 12.85
C ALA A 821 -27.87 57.13 14.03
N THR A 822 -27.35 57.16 15.26
CA THR A 822 -28.14 57.43 16.49
C THR A 822 -27.36 58.24 17.53
N GLN A 823 -28.00 58.59 18.66
CA GLN A 823 -27.44 59.43 19.74
C GLN A 823 -26.02 59.02 20.23
N PRO A 824 -25.20 59.97 20.74
CA PRO A 824 -23.79 59.74 21.09
C PRO A 824 -23.51 58.57 22.04
N GLU A 825 -24.40 58.33 23.01
CA GLU A 825 -24.32 57.21 23.97
C GLU A 825 -24.43 55.83 23.29
N GLN A 826 -25.25 55.71 22.24
CA GLN A 826 -25.36 54.47 21.47
C GLN A 826 -24.16 54.29 20.55
N THR A 827 -23.62 55.37 20.00
CA THR A 827 -22.39 55.37 19.19
C THR A 827 -21.20 54.83 20.00
N LYS A 828 -21.02 55.28 21.25
CA LYS A 828 -19.99 54.74 22.14
C LYS A 828 -20.14 53.22 22.34
N LYS A 829 -21.35 52.75 22.66
CA LYS A 829 -21.62 51.31 22.87
C LYS A 829 -21.38 50.46 21.61
N ARG A 830 -21.73 50.98 20.43
CA ARG A 830 -21.51 50.31 19.14
C ARG A 830 -20.04 50.28 18.75
N LEU A 831 -19.32 51.37 19.00
CA LEU A 831 -17.88 51.47 18.74
C LEU A 831 -17.10 50.47 19.61
N VAL A 832 -17.44 50.35 20.90
CA VAL A 832 -16.83 49.34 21.79
C VAL A 832 -17.11 47.92 21.31
N ALA A 833 -18.34 47.64 20.86
CA ALA A 833 -18.72 46.32 20.36
C ALA A 833 -17.91 45.90 19.12
N LEU A 834 -17.71 46.84 18.18
CA LEU A 834 -16.91 46.57 16.97
C LEU A 834 -15.42 46.49 17.29
N ALA A 835 -14.94 47.33 18.21
CA ALA A 835 -13.54 47.31 18.65
C ALA A 835 -13.18 46.03 19.43
N ALA A 836 -14.15 45.28 19.94
CA ALA A 836 -13.91 44.00 20.60
C ALA A 836 -13.61 42.84 19.62
N LEU A 837 -13.74 43.07 18.30
CA LEU A 837 -13.48 42.06 17.26
C LEU A 837 -11.99 42.00 16.89
N PRO A 838 -11.49 40.88 16.33
CA PRO A 838 -10.08 40.75 15.95
C PRO A 838 -9.62 41.85 14.98
N TYR A 839 -8.35 42.21 15.03
CA TYR A 839 -7.78 43.24 14.15
C TYR A 839 -7.51 42.71 12.73
N GLY A 840 -8.02 43.41 11.70
CA GLY A 840 -7.80 43.11 10.28
C GLY A 840 -9.08 42.73 9.54
N ALA A 841 -9.01 42.54 8.22
CA ALA A 841 -10.18 42.17 7.42
C ALA A 841 -10.76 40.80 7.87
N PRO A 842 -12.10 40.65 7.97
CA PRO A 842 -13.15 41.62 7.57
C PRO A 842 -13.49 42.70 8.61
N TRP A 843 -12.88 42.70 9.80
CA TRP A 843 -13.24 43.53 10.96
C TRP A 843 -12.48 44.86 11.08
N ASP A 844 -12.15 45.52 9.95
CA ASP A 844 -11.33 46.74 9.95
C ASP A 844 -12.09 47.99 10.44
N LEU A 845 -12.01 48.24 11.74
CA LEU A 845 -12.61 49.40 12.41
C LEU A 845 -12.12 50.73 11.84
N ALA A 846 -10.83 50.85 11.51
CA ALA A 846 -10.24 52.12 11.10
C ALA A 846 -10.77 52.54 9.71
N THR A 847 -10.93 51.59 8.80
CA THR A 847 -11.58 51.82 7.50
C THR A 847 -13.04 52.25 7.65
N ALA A 848 -13.81 51.63 8.55
CA ALA A 848 -15.20 52.01 8.80
C ALA A 848 -15.33 53.42 9.39
N VAL A 849 -14.47 53.79 10.34
CA VAL A 849 -14.46 55.14 10.95
C VAL A 849 -14.01 56.20 9.93
N LYS A 850 -13.01 55.91 9.09
CA LYS A 850 -12.59 56.81 8.01
C LYS A 850 -13.73 57.10 7.04
N GLN A 851 -14.47 56.08 6.62
CA GLN A 851 -15.63 56.26 5.76
C GLN A 851 -16.76 57.04 6.44
N ALA A 852 -16.91 56.95 7.76
CA ALA A 852 -17.88 57.76 8.49
C ALA A 852 -17.49 59.25 8.49
N ILE A 853 -16.20 59.57 8.60
CA ILE A 853 -15.68 60.95 8.50
C ILE A 853 -15.84 61.47 7.06
N ASP A 854 -15.43 60.68 6.07
CA ASP A 854 -15.51 61.03 4.64
C ASP A 854 -16.97 61.28 4.21
N ASN A 855 -17.92 60.54 4.79
CA ASN A 855 -19.36 60.69 4.54
C ASN A 855 -20.07 61.68 5.49
N GLN A 856 -19.33 62.46 6.30
CA GLN A 856 -19.86 63.46 7.24
C GLN A 856 -20.86 62.93 8.29
N LEU A 857 -20.78 61.64 8.64
CA LEU A 857 -21.64 61.02 9.66
C LEU A 857 -21.22 61.36 11.10
N THR A 858 -19.97 61.81 11.29
CA THR A 858 -19.42 62.23 12.59
C THR A 858 -18.27 63.23 12.38
N SER A 859 -17.93 64.02 13.40
CA SER A 859 -16.75 64.90 13.38
C SER A 859 -15.54 64.27 14.07
N VAL A 860 -14.34 64.74 13.72
CA VAL A 860 -13.07 64.33 14.33
C VAL A 860 -13.07 64.63 15.84
N ASP A 861 -13.55 65.81 16.25
CA ASP A 861 -13.60 66.22 17.67
C ASP A 861 -14.52 65.31 18.51
N ALA A 862 -15.67 64.88 17.94
CA ALA A 862 -16.60 63.99 18.63
C ALA A 862 -16.02 62.57 18.80
N LEU A 863 -15.31 62.08 17.79
CA LEU A 863 -14.62 60.80 17.84
C LEU A 863 -13.46 60.81 18.84
N GLN A 864 -12.68 61.90 18.87
CA GLN A 864 -11.58 62.05 19.82
C GLN A 864 -12.08 61.95 21.27
N ALA A 865 -13.19 62.59 21.61
CA ALA A 865 -13.79 62.49 22.95
C ALA A 865 -14.22 61.06 23.30
N ILE A 866 -14.87 60.35 22.37
CA ILE A 866 -15.34 58.97 22.57
C ILE A 866 -14.16 57.98 22.69
N VAL A 867 -13.16 58.09 21.82
CA VAL A 867 -11.97 57.22 21.83
C VAL A 867 -11.17 57.41 23.11
N SER A 868 -10.99 58.66 23.55
CA SER A 868 -10.30 59.00 24.81
C SER A 868 -10.96 58.36 26.03
N ASP A 869 -12.29 58.43 26.08
CA ASP A 869 -13.11 57.89 27.16
C ASP A 869 -13.08 56.35 27.18
N ILE A 870 -13.16 55.70 26.02
CA ILE A 870 -13.04 54.22 25.93
C ILE A 870 -11.63 53.76 26.32
N ALA A 871 -10.59 54.46 25.86
CA ALA A 871 -9.20 54.11 26.17
C ALA A 871 -8.90 54.16 27.68
N GLN A 872 -9.58 55.02 28.44
CA GLN A 872 -9.41 55.14 29.89
C GLN A 872 -10.29 54.17 30.71
N SER A 873 -11.40 53.68 30.14
CA SER A 873 -12.41 52.90 30.87
C SER A 873 -12.47 51.42 30.49
N ASN A 874 -11.78 50.99 29.43
CA ASN A 874 -11.84 49.61 28.93
C ASN A 874 -10.56 48.82 29.24
N PHE A 875 -10.74 47.57 29.66
CA PHE A 875 -9.66 46.64 30.03
C PHE A 875 -9.48 45.50 29.02
N ASN A 876 -10.28 45.45 27.94
CA ASN A 876 -10.15 44.46 26.88
C ASN A 876 -9.00 44.85 25.93
N PRO A 877 -7.92 44.04 25.82
CA PRO A 877 -6.78 44.36 24.97
C PRO A 877 -7.11 44.43 23.49
N ILE A 878 -8.12 43.69 23.01
CA ILE A 878 -8.53 43.75 21.60
C ILE A 878 -9.15 45.12 21.28
N VAL A 879 -9.97 45.63 22.20
CA VAL A 879 -10.52 47.00 22.11
C VAL A 879 -9.39 48.01 22.09
N LEU A 880 -8.45 47.92 23.03
CA LEU A 880 -7.31 48.84 23.11
C LEU A 880 -6.40 48.76 21.87
N GLN A 881 -6.22 47.58 21.28
CA GLN A 881 -5.48 47.37 20.03
C GLN A 881 -6.18 47.99 18.82
N ASN A 882 -7.50 47.82 18.69
CA ASN A 882 -8.26 48.47 17.62
C ASN A 882 -8.27 50.00 17.77
N LEU A 883 -8.32 50.53 19.01
CA LEU A 883 -8.14 51.95 19.27
C LEU A 883 -6.72 52.46 18.96
N LEU A 884 -5.69 51.65 19.23
CA LEU A 884 -4.32 51.95 18.85
C LEU A 884 -4.17 52.01 17.33
N SER A 885 -4.72 51.03 16.60
CA SER A 885 -4.71 51.05 15.14
C SER A 885 -5.46 52.26 14.58
N LEU A 886 -6.62 52.59 15.16
CA LEU A 886 -7.39 53.77 14.77
C LEU A 886 -6.57 55.05 14.96
N SER A 887 -5.89 55.19 16.10
CA SER A 887 -5.02 56.32 16.42
C SER A 887 -3.83 56.46 15.46
N LEU A 888 -3.25 55.34 15.00
CA LEU A 888 -2.11 55.32 14.09
C LEU A 888 -2.48 55.57 12.62
N GLN A 889 -3.69 55.16 12.21
CA GLN A 889 -4.16 55.34 10.83
C GLN A 889 -4.85 56.69 10.62
N LEU A 890 -5.43 57.27 11.68
CA LEU A 890 -6.12 58.56 11.67
C LEU A 890 -5.56 59.46 12.78
N PRO A 891 -4.36 60.05 12.60
CA PRO A 891 -3.67 60.83 13.63
C PRO A 891 -4.40 62.11 14.05
N GLU A 892 -5.42 62.53 13.30
CA GLU A 892 -6.29 63.67 13.65
C GLU A 892 -7.23 63.34 14.83
N ILE A 893 -7.45 62.05 15.13
CA ILE A 893 -8.42 61.57 16.14
C ILE A 893 -7.77 61.36 17.52
N ALA A 894 -6.43 61.23 17.60
CA ALA A 894 -5.72 60.97 18.85
C ALA A 894 -4.39 61.72 18.91
N ALA A 895 -4.08 62.36 20.05
CA ALA A 895 -2.78 63.01 20.26
C ALA A 895 -1.67 61.99 20.51
N ASN A 896 -0.41 62.29 20.14
CA ASN A 896 0.75 61.38 20.31
C ASN A 896 0.86 60.83 21.75
N VAL A 897 0.50 61.62 22.77
CA VAL A 897 0.50 61.23 24.19
C VAL A 897 -0.50 60.11 24.50
N GLN A 898 -1.66 60.08 23.83
CA GLN A 898 -2.66 59.01 23.99
C GLN A 898 -2.21 57.71 23.33
N THR A 899 -1.57 57.78 22.16
CA THR A 899 -0.99 56.63 21.48
C THR A 899 0.09 55.98 22.34
N GLU A 900 0.96 56.77 22.96
CA GLU A 900 1.99 56.27 23.89
C GLU A 900 1.35 55.63 25.13
N THR A 901 0.32 56.25 25.70
CA THR A 901 -0.42 55.72 26.87
C THR A 901 -1.11 54.40 26.53
N LEU A 902 -1.69 54.25 25.35
CA LEU A 902 -2.31 53.01 24.88
C LEU A 902 -1.27 51.88 24.72
N ILE A 903 -0.10 52.18 24.15
CA ILE A 903 0.99 51.21 24.02
C ILE A 903 1.48 50.77 25.41
N GLN A 904 1.70 51.72 26.33
CA GLN A 904 2.11 51.40 27.71
C GLN A 904 1.05 50.58 28.44
N THR A 905 -0.24 50.91 28.27
CA THR A 905 -1.35 50.16 28.87
C THR A 905 -1.40 48.73 28.32
N LEU A 906 -1.29 48.54 27.00
CA LEU A 906 -1.26 47.22 26.37
C LEU A 906 -0.07 46.37 26.85
N LEU A 907 1.12 46.96 26.95
CA LEU A 907 2.33 46.25 27.39
C LEU A 907 2.35 45.93 28.88
N THR A 908 1.55 46.61 29.70
CA THR A 908 1.47 46.40 31.17
C THR A 908 0.34 45.46 31.60
N LEU A 909 -0.50 44.97 30.68
CA LEU A 909 -1.61 44.04 30.96
C LEU A 909 -1.19 42.63 31.46
N ILE A 910 0.11 42.36 31.60
CA ILE A 910 0.69 41.06 32.00
C ILE A 910 0.15 40.53 33.34
N THR A 911 -0.33 41.41 34.23
CA THR A 911 -0.77 41.07 35.59
C THR A 911 -2.27 41.24 35.81
N ASN A 912 -3.07 41.42 34.76
CA ASN A 912 -4.49 41.73 34.88
C ASN A 912 -5.38 40.47 34.93
N ALA A 913 -5.98 40.20 36.09
CA ALA A 913 -6.92 39.09 36.30
C ALA A 913 -8.15 39.13 35.35
N ALA A 914 -8.54 40.30 34.85
CA ALA A 914 -9.59 40.44 33.85
C ALA A 914 -9.17 39.84 32.49
N PHE A 915 -7.90 39.98 32.13
CA PHE A 915 -7.40 39.46 30.86
C PHE A 915 -7.27 37.94 30.88
N ASP A 916 -6.76 37.36 31.97
CA ASP A 916 -6.73 35.91 32.13
C ASP A 916 -8.14 35.31 32.04
N LEU A 917 -9.12 35.98 32.65
CA LEU A 917 -10.52 35.59 32.57
C LEU A 917 -11.07 35.67 31.14
N TYR A 918 -10.72 36.73 30.39
CA TYR A 918 -11.10 36.90 28.98
C TYR A 918 -10.55 35.79 28.08
N ILE A 919 -9.27 35.44 28.22
CA ILE A 919 -8.64 34.35 27.46
C ILE A 919 -9.29 33.00 27.78
N LYS A 920 -9.57 32.74 29.06
CA LYS A 920 -10.28 31.52 29.47
C LYS A 920 -11.68 31.45 28.86
N LEU A 921 -12.41 32.57 28.81
CA LEU A 921 -13.72 32.65 28.17
C LEU A 921 -13.63 32.36 26.66
N LEU A 922 -12.68 32.97 25.95
CA LEU A 922 -12.43 32.70 24.53
C LEU A 922 -12.19 31.22 24.25
N HIS A 923 -11.32 30.59 25.04
CA HIS A 923 -11.05 29.15 24.91
C HIS A 923 -12.30 28.31 25.15
N VAL A 924 -13.04 28.57 26.24
CA VAL A 924 -14.23 27.77 26.57
C VAL A 924 -15.30 27.89 25.47
N ILE A 925 -15.55 29.10 24.97
CA ILE A 925 -16.55 29.33 23.92
C ILE A 925 -16.15 28.63 22.62
N TRP A 926 -14.88 28.74 22.23
CA TRP A 926 -14.38 28.15 20.99
C TRP A 926 -14.38 26.61 21.03
N LEU A 927 -13.87 26.02 22.12
CA LEU A 927 -13.88 24.57 22.28
C LEU A 927 -15.31 24.02 22.29
N HIS A 928 -16.27 24.77 22.85
CA HIS A 928 -17.67 24.41 22.76
C HIS A 928 -18.20 24.45 21.32
N PHE A 929 -17.86 25.48 20.53
CA PHE A 929 -18.23 25.54 19.12
C PHE A 929 -17.64 24.38 18.31
N GLN A 930 -16.43 23.95 18.63
CA GLN A 930 -15.80 22.79 18.00
C GLN A 930 -16.46 21.46 18.39
N LEU A 931 -16.87 21.31 19.65
CA LEU A 931 -17.42 20.05 20.17
C LEU A 931 -18.94 19.91 19.96
N THR A 932 -19.63 20.97 19.54
CA THR A 932 -21.10 20.97 19.38
C THR A 932 -21.49 20.88 17.90
N PRO A 933 -22.16 19.81 17.45
CA PRO A 933 -22.49 19.59 16.03
C PRO A 933 -23.24 20.74 15.35
N ALA A 934 -24.07 21.48 16.12
CA ALA A 934 -24.81 22.64 15.62
C ALA A 934 -23.90 23.81 15.20
N PHE A 935 -22.69 23.91 15.76
CA PHE A 935 -21.69 24.93 15.44
C PHE A 935 -20.53 24.36 14.59
N ALA A 936 -20.28 23.06 14.66
CA ALA A 936 -19.23 22.37 13.91
C ALA A 936 -19.59 22.13 12.42
N THR A 937 -20.87 21.90 12.11
CA THR A 937 -21.37 21.67 10.74
C THR A 937 -21.19 22.89 9.81
N CYS A 938 -21.14 22.64 8.50
CA CYS A 938 -20.85 23.61 7.42
C CYS A 938 -21.85 24.79 7.27
N HIS A 939 -22.75 25.00 8.23
CA HIS A 939 -23.79 26.03 8.21
C HIS A 939 -23.31 27.43 8.63
N TYR A 940 -22.19 27.55 9.33
CA TYR A 940 -21.65 28.83 9.80
C TYR A 940 -20.19 29.00 9.36
N SER A 941 -19.87 30.18 8.82
CA SER A 941 -18.52 30.47 8.34
C SER A 941 -17.52 30.54 9.50
N TYR A 942 -16.23 30.35 9.19
CA TYR A 942 -15.15 30.50 10.17
C TYR A 942 -15.19 31.88 10.83
N GLU A 943 -15.36 32.94 10.03
CA GLU A 943 -15.43 34.33 10.48
C GLU A 943 -16.63 34.58 11.39
N GLN A 944 -17.77 33.94 11.12
CA GLN A 944 -18.96 34.04 11.98
C GLN A 944 -18.69 33.43 13.35
N ARG A 945 -18.07 32.24 13.41
CA ARG A 945 -17.75 31.56 14.67
C ARG A 945 -16.71 32.33 15.48
N VAL A 946 -15.67 32.85 14.82
CA VAL A 946 -14.66 33.71 15.47
C VAL A 946 -15.30 34.98 16.01
N THR A 947 -16.13 35.66 15.20
CA THR A 947 -16.84 36.87 15.63
C THR A 947 -17.69 36.62 16.87
N TRP A 948 -18.46 35.53 16.87
CA TRP A 948 -19.26 35.15 18.02
C TRP A 948 -18.40 34.90 19.25
N ALA A 949 -17.31 34.14 19.13
CA ALA A 949 -16.44 33.85 20.26
C ALA A 949 -15.93 35.12 20.95
N TYR A 950 -15.48 36.12 20.17
CA TYR A 950 -14.99 37.39 20.69
C TYR A 950 -16.11 38.26 21.30
N ILE A 951 -17.28 38.34 20.67
CA ILE A 951 -18.43 39.08 21.21
C ILE A 951 -18.91 38.46 22.52
N TYR A 952 -19.04 37.13 22.57
CA TYR A 952 -19.45 36.42 23.78
C TYR A 952 -18.44 36.66 24.91
N ALA A 953 -17.14 36.51 24.64
CA ALA A 953 -16.10 36.72 25.64
C ALA A 953 -16.08 38.15 26.20
N ASP A 954 -16.23 39.18 25.34
CA ASP A 954 -16.25 40.60 25.75
C ASP A 954 -17.45 40.92 26.65
N ARG A 955 -18.65 40.50 26.26
CA ARG A 955 -19.88 40.77 27.03
C ARG A 955 -19.90 40.05 28.38
N MET A 956 -19.38 38.83 28.41
CA MET A 956 -19.24 38.08 29.64
C MET A 956 -18.20 38.71 30.56
N LEU A 957 -17.08 39.18 30.01
CA LEU A 957 -16.07 39.88 30.78
C LEU A 957 -16.63 41.16 31.42
N ASP A 958 -17.33 41.99 30.66
CA ASP A 958 -17.96 43.23 31.16
C ASP A 958 -18.95 42.93 32.31
N SER A 959 -19.79 41.92 32.15
CA SER A 959 -20.71 41.49 33.21
C SER A 959 -20.00 40.98 34.46
N LEU A 960 -18.90 40.23 34.31
CA LEU A 960 -18.10 39.72 35.43
C LEU A 960 -17.35 40.85 36.15
N LEU A 961 -16.87 41.86 35.42
CA LEU A 961 -16.17 43.01 36.00
C LEU A 961 -17.07 43.92 36.84
N GLN A 962 -18.39 43.94 36.56
CA GLN A 962 -19.38 44.66 37.36
C GLN A 962 -19.72 43.97 38.70
N ARG A 963 -19.19 42.76 38.96
CA ARG A 963 -19.44 41.98 40.18
C ARG A 963 -18.32 42.11 41.22
N ASN A 964 -18.65 41.73 42.44
CA ASN A 964 -17.72 41.75 43.57
C ASN A 964 -16.53 40.79 43.33
N LEU A 965 -15.40 41.06 43.98
CA LEU A 965 -14.16 40.28 43.81
C LEU A 965 -14.33 38.77 44.12
N HIS A 966 -15.18 38.43 45.09
CA HIS A 966 -15.46 37.04 45.46
C HIS A 966 -16.17 36.28 44.33
N ASP A 967 -17.23 36.87 43.77
CA ASP A 967 -18.03 36.28 42.69
C ASP A 967 -17.20 36.07 41.42
N ARG A 968 -16.27 37.01 41.14
CA ARG A 968 -15.32 36.89 40.02
C ARG A 968 -14.36 35.72 40.17
N GLN A 969 -13.89 35.45 41.38
CA GLN A 969 -12.96 34.36 41.65
C GLN A 969 -13.65 33.00 41.56
N THR A 970 -14.90 32.91 42.04
CA THR A 970 -15.75 31.71 41.89
C THR A 970 -16.05 31.43 40.42
N ALA A 971 -16.43 32.45 39.63
CA ALA A 971 -16.65 32.33 38.20
C ALA A 971 -15.40 31.83 37.45
N SER A 972 -14.22 32.38 37.76
CA SER A 972 -12.94 31.97 37.15
C SER A 972 -12.62 30.48 37.41
N ASN A 973 -12.79 30.01 38.65
CA ASN A 973 -12.56 28.60 39.01
C ASN A 973 -13.51 27.65 38.29
N ASN A 974 -14.76 28.06 38.08
CA ASN A 974 -15.76 27.27 37.35
C ASN A 974 -15.43 27.20 35.86
N ILE A 975 -15.01 28.33 35.26
CA ILE A 975 -14.55 28.38 33.87
C ILE A 975 -13.35 27.46 33.67
N ASP A 976 -12.40 27.40 34.61
CA ASP A 976 -11.26 26.48 34.54
C ASP A 976 -11.68 25.01 34.58
N ARG A 977 -12.66 24.63 35.42
CA ARG A 977 -13.21 23.26 35.44
C ARG A 977 -13.83 22.90 34.09
N ILE A 978 -14.62 23.81 33.51
CA ILE A 978 -15.26 23.60 32.20
C ILE A 978 -14.18 23.44 31.12
N LEU A 979 -13.18 24.34 31.11
CA LEU A 979 -12.10 24.34 30.13
C LEU A 979 -11.30 23.03 30.14
N ASN A 980 -10.92 22.54 31.33
CA ASN A 980 -10.17 21.29 31.46
C ASN A 980 -10.98 20.07 31.00
N THR A 981 -12.29 20.08 31.25
CA THR A 981 -13.19 19.00 30.80
C THR A 981 -13.33 19.01 29.28
N LEU A 982 -13.52 20.18 28.68
CA LEU A 982 -13.60 20.35 27.22
C LEU A 982 -12.32 19.89 26.52
N LYS A 983 -11.15 20.29 27.04
CA LYS A 983 -9.85 19.87 26.49
C LYS A 983 -9.64 18.36 26.54
N ALA A 984 -10.16 17.67 27.55
CA ALA A 984 -10.05 16.21 27.66
C ALA A 984 -10.96 15.44 26.67
N GLN A 985 -11.98 16.10 26.12
CA GLN A 985 -12.90 15.51 25.15
C GLN A 985 -12.44 15.69 23.69
N ILE A 986 -11.44 16.54 23.46
CA ILE A 986 -10.87 16.75 22.14
C ILE A 986 -9.85 15.66 21.86
N ASN A 987 -9.96 15.02 20.70
CA ASN A 987 -8.95 14.08 20.24
C ASN A 987 -7.64 14.85 20.03
N PRO A 988 -6.55 14.52 20.75
CA PRO A 988 -5.28 15.26 20.65
C PRO A 988 -4.61 15.17 19.27
N PHE A 989 -5.17 14.39 18.34
CA PHE A 989 -4.69 14.23 16.96
C PHE A 989 -5.58 14.92 15.91
N ASN A 990 -6.72 15.50 16.29
CA ASN A 990 -7.56 16.31 15.41
C ASN A 990 -7.17 17.79 15.54
N ASP A 991 -6.05 18.20 14.95
CA ASP A 991 -5.71 19.61 14.82
C ASP A 991 -6.48 20.21 13.64
N ILE A 992 -7.69 20.70 13.93
CA ILE A 992 -8.57 21.36 12.95
C ILE A 992 -8.17 22.85 12.77
N ASP A 993 -7.30 23.34 13.64
CA ASP A 993 -6.98 24.75 13.80
C ASP A 993 -5.64 25.11 13.13
N ASN A 994 -5.65 26.12 12.26
CA ASN A 994 -4.41 26.65 11.68
C ASN A 994 -3.65 27.47 12.73
N GLU A 995 -2.61 26.88 13.32
CA GLU A 995 -1.73 27.53 14.31
C GLU A 995 -1.05 28.82 13.81
N ALA A 996 -1.16 29.19 12.53
CA ALA A 996 -0.67 30.48 12.02
C ALA A 996 -1.69 31.63 12.12
N ASP A 997 -2.98 31.36 12.35
CA ASP A 997 -4.00 32.41 12.43
C ASP A 997 -4.01 33.09 13.80
N VAL A 998 -3.60 34.36 13.84
CA VAL A 998 -3.51 35.17 15.07
C VAL A 998 -4.88 35.55 15.66
N THR A 999 -5.96 35.41 14.90
CA THR A 999 -7.34 35.71 15.31
C THR A 999 -8.07 34.50 15.90
N LEU A 1000 -7.43 33.33 15.87
CA LEU A 1000 -8.00 32.07 16.32
C LEU A 1000 -8.15 32.03 17.85
N PRO A 1001 -9.38 31.89 18.40
CA PRO A 1001 -9.61 31.92 19.84
C PRO A 1001 -8.89 30.83 20.63
N SER A 1002 -8.70 29.61 20.10
CA SER A 1002 -8.02 28.48 20.78
C SER A 1002 -6.54 28.73 21.07
N THR A 1003 -5.90 29.59 20.28
CA THR A 1003 -4.48 29.93 20.42
C THR A 1003 -4.26 31.26 21.14
N ALA A 1004 -5.37 31.91 21.56
CA ALA A 1004 -5.34 33.18 22.24
C ALA A 1004 -4.51 33.09 23.53
N SER A 1005 -3.52 33.95 23.64
CA SER A 1005 -2.61 33.96 24.78
C SER A 1005 -2.04 35.34 24.93
N TRP A 1006 -1.45 35.63 26.09
CA TRP A 1006 -0.78 36.90 26.30
C TRP A 1006 0.26 37.21 25.20
N TRP A 1007 1.12 36.24 24.87
CA TRP A 1007 2.15 36.41 23.84
C TRP A 1007 1.56 36.66 22.45
N ARG A 1008 0.56 35.87 22.06
CA ARG A 1008 0.00 35.93 20.70
C ARG A 1008 -0.93 37.12 20.52
N THR A 1009 -1.83 37.32 21.47
CA THR A 1009 -2.88 38.34 21.42
C THR A 1009 -2.34 39.72 21.76
N VAL A 1010 -1.59 39.88 22.85
CA VAL A 1010 -1.12 41.21 23.30
C VAL A 1010 0.17 41.60 22.60
N ILE A 1011 1.24 40.79 22.69
CA ILE A 1011 2.54 41.15 22.10
C ILE A 1011 2.49 41.03 20.57
N GLY A 1012 2.09 39.87 20.05
CA GLY A 1012 2.02 39.62 18.61
C GLY A 1012 1.06 40.59 17.91
N GLY A 1013 -0.14 40.77 18.45
CA GLY A 1013 -1.14 41.72 17.94
C GLY A 1013 -0.64 43.17 17.94
N THR A 1014 -0.09 43.65 19.06
CA THR A 1014 0.40 45.04 19.17
C THR A 1014 1.58 45.29 18.23
N LEU A 1015 2.56 44.38 18.19
CA LEU A 1015 3.69 44.47 17.27
C LEU A 1015 3.25 44.39 15.81
N GLY A 1016 2.25 43.56 15.49
CA GLY A 1016 1.66 43.47 14.15
C GLY A 1016 0.99 44.78 13.71
N ILE A 1017 0.27 45.45 14.61
CA ILE A 1017 -0.31 46.78 14.37
C ILE A 1017 0.80 47.81 14.15
N MET A 1018 1.86 47.78 14.95
CA MET A 1018 3.00 48.70 14.80
C MET A 1018 3.75 48.48 13.48
N LEU A 1019 4.03 47.23 13.12
CA LEU A 1019 4.70 46.85 11.86
C LEU A 1019 3.91 47.29 10.63
N ARG A 1020 2.58 47.13 10.64
CA ARG A 1020 1.72 47.55 9.50
C ARG A 1020 1.59 49.06 9.36
N ASN A 1021 1.85 49.82 10.44
CA ASN A 1021 1.74 51.28 10.48
C ASN A 1021 3.10 51.99 10.66
N ASN A 1022 4.20 51.34 10.25
CA ASN A 1022 5.59 51.79 10.49
C ASN A 1022 5.86 53.23 9.97
N TYR A 1023 5.20 53.65 8.88
CA TYR A 1023 5.30 55.01 8.35
C TYR A 1023 4.62 56.08 9.22
N SER A 1024 3.55 55.74 9.94
CA SER A 1024 2.85 56.64 10.87
C SER A 1024 3.60 56.74 12.20
N LEU A 1025 4.19 55.63 12.67
CA LEU A 1025 5.05 55.59 13.87
C LEU A 1025 6.32 56.42 13.75
N ALA A 1026 6.86 56.61 12.53
CA ALA A 1026 7.99 57.51 12.30
C ALA A 1026 7.63 59.01 12.35
N LYS A 1027 6.33 59.35 12.36
CA LYS A 1027 5.80 60.72 12.44
C LYS A 1027 5.26 61.09 13.84
N CYS A 1028 4.84 60.11 14.64
CA CYS A 1028 4.50 60.28 16.06
C CYS A 1028 5.77 60.44 16.89
#